data_AF-A0A8H5SNL9-F1
#
_entry.id   AF-A0A8H5SNL9-F1
#
_cell.length_a   1.000
_cell.length_b   1.000
_cell.length_c   1.000
_cell.angle_alpha   90.00
_cell.angle_beta   90.00
_cell.angle_gamma   90.00
#
_symmetry.space_group_name_H-M   'P 1'
#
loop_
_entity.id
_entity.type
_entity.pdbx_description
1 polymer ?
#
loop_
_entity_poly.entity_id
_entity_poly.type
_entity_poly.pdbx_seq_one_letter_code
_entity_poly.pdbx_strand_id
1 'polypeptide(L)'
;ADILMYLDRGYTQLEAQRVPIFATTIALFRDHILRSSLNTKTKETVIDILVSVILDQIDMEREGDIIDRNLLRSCSRMLSSLYETEEEKENDKLYITVFEPCFLDNSRVYYAAECEKLLRESDAGAWLRHTQGRLNEEVDRCGTTIELETLPKVTEVIDQELIVKHLSEFLALEGSGLKWMIDNDKIDDLSILYKLISRVDSKKTTLRDILQRRVVELGLEIEKVLKNTDFSAGQGEGDEGGEGEKTKTLNPAAQQTAAAIKWVDDVLRLKDKFDNLWTRCFQDDLIIQSALTKSFSDFINMFNRSSEYVSLFIDDNLKRGIKGKTEAEVDVVLEKAIILIRYLQDKDLFQTYYQRHLARRLLHGKSESHDVEKQIISRMKQELGQQFTSKFEGMFRDLVTSSELTTGYRDHMRDVGDGAKTTDLNINVLTTNYWPPEVMGRSTQIGEGSRVTCTYPPDLRRLQASFEQYYLTNRNGRKLTWIGTTGSSDVKCTFPAIPGKSGPLSRERKYEINVPTFAMVVLLLFNDLDDGQSMTFEEIQAKTNISTPDLMRTLTAIAVAPKSRVLIKDPANKSVKSGDKFSFNASFLSKTIRIKAPIINAVSKVEDTSERKSTEDKNNQTRAHIVDAAIVRIMKSRKELSHSQLTSEVLTQLSSRFKPEVSLIKKRIEDLIAREYLERPDEDDAPTLYRYVA
;
A
#
# COMPACT_ATOMS: atom_id res chain seq x y z
N ALA A 1 7.32 77.01 5.22
CA ALA A 1 6.03 76.97 5.93
C ALA A 1 6.09 77.77 7.23
N ASP A 2 7.10 77.58 8.08
CA ASP A 2 7.18 78.16 9.44
C ASP A 2 7.03 79.68 9.52
N ILE A 3 7.58 80.44 8.57
CA ILE A 3 7.47 81.91 8.53
C ILE A 3 6.03 82.36 8.16
N LEU A 4 5.32 81.57 7.36
CA LEU A 4 3.97 81.88 6.84
C LEU A 4 2.88 81.07 7.55
N MET A 5 3.20 80.40 8.67
CA MET A 5 2.29 79.50 9.38
C MET A 5 0.99 80.20 9.82
N TYR A 6 1.05 81.49 10.16
CA TYR A 6 -0.13 82.26 10.56
C TYR A 6 -1.08 82.53 9.38
N LEU A 7 -0.53 82.71 8.17
CA LEU A 7 -1.31 82.85 6.94
C LEU A 7 -1.99 81.52 6.57
N ASP A 8 -1.25 80.42 6.72
CA ASP A 8 -1.71 79.07 6.37
C ASP A 8 -2.67 78.44 7.41
N ARG A 9 -2.67 78.92 8.65
CA ARG A 9 -3.65 78.50 9.67
C ARG A 9 -4.84 79.45 9.79
N GLY A 10 -4.62 80.74 9.57
CA GLY A 10 -5.64 81.77 9.75
C GLY A 10 -6.49 82.05 8.51
N TYR A 11 -5.93 81.93 7.30
CA TYR A 11 -6.56 82.46 6.09
C TYR A 11 -7.00 81.37 5.09
N THR A 12 -6.20 80.32 4.91
CA THR A 12 -6.53 79.19 4.01
C THR A 12 -7.58 78.23 4.60
N GLN A 13 -7.72 78.15 5.94
CA GLN A 13 -8.73 77.31 6.60
C GLN A 13 -10.15 77.92 6.61
N LEU A 14 -10.30 79.23 6.36
CA LEU A 14 -11.60 79.93 6.41
C LEU A 14 -12.36 79.91 5.07
N GLU A 15 -11.68 79.70 3.94
CA GLU A 15 -12.30 79.60 2.61
C GLU A 15 -12.03 78.21 2.01
N ALA A 16 -13.08 77.38 1.87
CA ALA A 16 -12.98 76.00 1.38
C ALA A 16 -12.46 75.82 -0.07
N GLN A 17 -12.23 76.92 -0.80
CA GLN A 17 -11.73 76.91 -2.19
C GLN A 17 -10.21 77.16 -2.30
N ARG A 18 -9.48 77.38 -1.20
CA ARG A 18 -8.03 77.69 -1.26
C ARG A 18 -7.16 76.54 -0.77
N VAL A 19 -6.14 76.24 -1.56
CA VAL A 19 -5.18 75.16 -1.34
C VAL A 19 -4.08 75.63 -0.37
N PRO A 20 -3.57 74.77 0.54
CA PRO A 20 -2.47 75.11 1.46
C PRO A 20 -1.19 75.53 0.73
N ILE A 21 -0.37 76.39 1.37
CA ILE A 21 0.87 76.91 0.76
C ILE A 21 1.84 75.79 0.36
N PHE A 22 1.89 74.72 1.16
CA PHE A 22 2.73 73.55 0.89
C PHE A 22 2.29 72.84 -0.40
N ALA A 23 1.00 72.54 -0.54
CA ALA A 23 0.42 71.91 -1.72
C ALA A 23 0.61 72.75 -2.99
N THR A 24 0.42 74.08 -2.92
CA THR A 24 0.69 74.99 -4.05
C THR A 24 2.17 74.98 -4.45
N THR A 25 3.09 74.95 -3.48
CA THR A 25 4.54 74.92 -3.78
C THR A 25 4.95 73.62 -4.47
N ILE A 26 4.38 72.49 -4.02
CA ILE A 26 4.55 71.17 -4.64
C ILE A 26 3.99 71.15 -6.07
N ALA A 27 2.80 71.71 -6.29
CA ALA A 27 2.20 71.82 -7.61
C ALA A 27 3.06 72.65 -8.58
N LEU A 28 3.61 73.78 -8.11
CA LEU A 28 4.53 74.60 -8.90
C LEU A 28 5.85 73.87 -9.24
N PHE A 29 6.40 73.11 -8.29
CA PHE A 29 7.59 72.28 -8.53
C PHE A 29 7.32 71.21 -9.60
N ARG A 30 6.17 70.52 -9.51
CA ARG A 30 5.73 69.55 -10.51
C ARG A 30 5.61 70.18 -11.90
N ASP A 31 4.89 71.28 -12.02
CA ASP A 31 4.53 71.83 -13.34
C ASP A 31 5.67 72.58 -14.02
N HIS A 32 6.53 73.27 -13.26
CA HIS A 32 7.61 74.08 -13.83
C HIS A 32 8.98 73.41 -13.86
N ILE A 33 9.24 72.41 -13.01
CA ILE A 33 10.54 71.72 -12.99
C ILE A 33 10.39 70.35 -13.64
N LEU A 34 9.52 69.48 -13.10
CA LEU A 34 9.42 68.09 -13.57
C LEU A 34 8.76 67.96 -14.94
N ARG A 35 7.69 68.74 -15.20
CA ARG A 35 6.99 68.74 -16.50
C ARG A 35 7.60 69.69 -17.53
N SER A 36 8.74 70.32 -17.22
CA SER A 36 9.42 71.17 -18.19
C SER A 36 10.04 70.35 -19.33
N SER A 37 9.93 70.85 -20.55
CA SER A 37 10.61 70.28 -21.71
C SER A 37 12.01 70.88 -21.85
N LEU A 38 13.02 70.02 -22.03
CA LEU A 38 14.42 70.46 -22.15
C LEU A 38 14.73 71.07 -23.53
N ASN A 39 13.93 70.79 -24.56
CA ASN A 39 14.13 71.31 -25.90
C ASN A 39 12.79 71.53 -26.63
N THR A 40 12.68 72.57 -27.45
CA THR A 40 11.45 72.88 -28.22
C THR A 40 11.15 71.88 -29.34
N LYS A 41 12.04 70.91 -29.59
CA LYS A 41 11.92 69.91 -30.66
C LYS A 41 11.61 68.48 -30.17
N THR A 42 11.74 68.19 -28.88
CA THR A 42 11.44 66.88 -28.30
C THR A 42 10.32 67.01 -27.26
N LYS A 43 9.46 65.99 -27.19
CA LYS A 43 8.36 65.92 -26.20
C LYS A 43 8.80 65.39 -24.83
N GLU A 44 10.06 64.99 -24.70
CA GLU A 44 10.63 64.45 -23.46
C GLU A 44 10.72 65.53 -22.38
N THR A 45 10.14 65.22 -21.24
CA THR A 45 10.13 66.08 -20.06
C THR A 45 11.26 65.69 -19.10
N VAL A 46 11.59 66.59 -18.17
CA VAL A 46 12.61 66.31 -17.13
C VAL A 46 12.22 65.07 -16.31
N ILE A 47 10.93 64.84 -16.06
CA ILE A 47 10.45 63.65 -15.36
C ILE A 47 10.72 62.36 -16.15
N ASP A 48 10.58 62.37 -17.49
CA ASP A 48 10.84 61.18 -18.31
C ASP A 48 12.32 60.77 -18.23
N ILE A 49 13.23 61.74 -18.27
CA ILE A 49 14.67 61.50 -18.14
C ILE A 49 15.02 61.05 -16.71
N LEU A 50 14.42 61.67 -15.70
CA LEU A 50 14.63 61.25 -14.31
C LEU A 50 14.17 59.81 -14.10
N VAL A 51 13.00 59.43 -14.61
CA VAL A 51 12.48 58.06 -14.55
C VAL A 51 13.42 57.11 -15.29
N SER A 52 13.84 57.44 -16.52
CA SER A 52 14.79 56.61 -17.28
C SER A 52 16.09 56.36 -16.52
N VAL A 53 16.67 57.40 -15.92
CA VAL A 53 17.93 57.29 -15.16
C VAL A 53 17.74 56.47 -13.89
N ILE A 54 16.61 56.61 -13.19
CA ILE A 54 16.31 55.78 -12.02
C ILE A 54 16.18 54.31 -12.42
N LEU A 55 15.51 54.02 -13.54
CA LEU A 55 15.37 52.66 -14.07
C LEU A 55 16.72 52.06 -14.49
N ASP A 56 17.57 52.81 -15.19
CA ASP A 56 18.90 52.37 -15.58
C ASP A 56 19.76 52.03 -14.35
N GLN A 57 19.68 52.85 -13.29
CA GLN A 57 20.38 52.58 -12.02
C GLN A 57 19.85 51.32 -11.34
N ILE A 58 18.55 51.06 -11.40
CA ILE A 58 17.99 49.82 -10.86
C ILE A 58 18.48 48.60 -11.66
N ASP A 59 18.55 48.70 -12.99
CA ASP A 59 19.03 47.60 -13.82
C ASP A 59 20.54 47.33 -13.61
N MET A 60 21.35 48.39 -13.44
CA MET A 60 22.75 48.27 -13.01
C MET A 60 22.87 47.55 -11.65
N GLU A 61 22.01 47.89 -10.68
CA GLU A 61 21.98 47.18 -9.39
C GLU A 61 21.62 45.69 -9.56
N ARG A 62 20.67 45.36 -10.45
CA ARG A 62 20.29 43.97 -10.75
C ARG A 62 21.43 43.17 -11.40
N GLU A 63 22.30 43.83 -12.14
CA GLU A 63 23.51 43.21 -12.70
C GLU A 63 24.65 43.08 -11.69
N GLY A 64 24.53 43.71 -10.52
CA GLY A 64 25.47 43.65 -9.41
C GLY A 64 26.37 44.88 -9.26
N ASP A 65 26.10 45.95 -10.00
CA ASP A 65 26.82 47.20 -9.86
C ASP A 65 26.44 47.97 -8.59
N ILE A 66 27.38 48.77 -8.08
CA ILE A 66 27.19 49.57 -6.87
C ILE A 66 26.50 50.89 -7.24
N ILE A 67 25.31 51.10 -6.69
CA ILE A 67 24.51 52.31 -6.89
C ILE A 67 24.32 53.12 -5.59
N ASP A 68 24.01 54.41 -5.72
CA ASP A 68 23.65 55.25 -4.57
C ASP A 68 22.17 55.05 -4.20
N ARG A 69 21.92 54.06 -3.32
CA ARG A 69 20.59 53.74 -2.80
C ARG A 69 19.92 54.92 -2.07
N ASN A 70 20.69 55.81 -1.45
CA ASN A 70 20.13 56.96 -0.73
C ASN A 70 19.61 58.02 -1.69
N LEU A 71 20.32 58.23 -2.80
CA LEU A 71 19.88 59.14 -3.86
C LEU A 71 18.58 58.63 -4.49
N LEU A 72 18.53 57.36 -4.90
CA LEU A 72 17.32 56.76 -5.47
C LEU A 72 16.15 56.78 -4.49
N ARG A 73 16.38 56.47 -3.21
CA ARG A 73 15.36 56.61 -2.15
C ARG A 73 14.83 58.02 -2.03
N SER A 74 15.72 59.03 -2.12
CA SER A 74 15.31 60.44 -2.05
C SER A 74 14.49 60.84 -3.26
N CYS A 75 14.84 60.37 -4.46
CA CYS A 75 14.07 60.58 -5.68
C CYS A 75 12.71 59.86 -5.64
N SER A 76 12.65 58.62 -5.17
CA SER A 76 11.41 57.86 -4.98
C SER A 76 10.46 58.57 -4.01
N ARG A 77 10.97 59.00 -2.85
CA ARG A 77 10.18 59.76 -1.85
C ARG A 77 9.72 61.10 -2.35
N MET A 78 10.55 61.79 -3.15
CA MET A 78 10.15 63.01 -3.83
C MET A 78 8.93 62.74 -4.72
N LEU A 79 8.98 61.73 -5.58
CA LEU A 79 7.84 61.35 -6.44
C LEU A 79 6.61 60.91 -5.65
N SER A 80 6.80 60.27 -4.48
CA SER A 80 5.70 59.90 -3.59
C SER A 80 5.09 61.09 -2.82
N SER A 81 5.81 62.21 -2.73
CA SER A 81 5.36 63.43 -2.05
C SER A 81 4.67 64.42 -3.01
N LEU A 82 4.64 64.12 -4.30
CA LEU A 82 4.06 64.97 -5.34
C LEU A 82 2.78 64.32 -5.87
N TYR A 83 1.74 65.12 -6.10
CA TYR A 83 0.43 64.67 -6.59
C TYR A 83 0.11 65.24 -7.98
N GLU A 84 -0.72 64.57 -8.77
CA GLU A 84 -1.16 65.04 -10.09
C GLU A 84 -2.13 66.22 -10.00
N THR A 85 -2.90 66.28 -8.93
CA THR A 85 -3.90 67.32 -8.65
C THR A 85 -3.60 68.03 -7.32
N GLU A 86 -4.15 69.22 -7.12
CA GLU A 86 -3.98 69.99 -5.88
C GLU A 86 -4.83 69.45 -4.72
N GLU A 87 -5.65 68.41 -4.97
CA GLU A 87 -6.58 67.81 -4.00
C GLU A 87 -5.91 66.72 -3.12
N GLU A 88 -4.59 66.51 -3.23
CA GLU A 88 -3.76 65.59 -2.41
C GLU A 88 -4.38 64.20 -2.18
N LYS A 89 -4.91 63.58 -3.25
CA LYS A 89 -5.44 62.22 -3.18
C LYS A 89 -4.31 61.20 -3.21
N GLU A 90 -4.35 60.23 -2.31
CA GLU A 90 -3.35 59.15 -2.20
C GLU A 90 -3.10 58.39 -3.52
N ASN A 91 -4.13 58.21 -4.35
CA ASN A 91 -4.04 57.51 -5.64
C ASN A 91 -3.45 58.36 -6.78
N ASP A 92 -3.35 59.68 -6.60
CA ASP A 92 -2.86 60.63 -7.60
C ASP A 92 -1.37 60.95 -7.39
N LYS A 93 -0.65 60.19 -6.56
CA LYS A 93 0.80 60.38 -6.38
C LYS A 93 1.52 60.17 -7.70
N LEU A 94 2.44 61.07 -8.06
CA LEU A 94 3.26 60.95 -9.26
C LEU A 94 4.06 59.65 -9.29
N TYR A 95 4.44 59.15 -8.12
CA TYR A 95 5.05 57.83 -7.99
C TYR A 95 4.16 56.72 -8.56
N ILE A 96 2.86 56.70 -8.23
CA ILE A 96 1.91 55.66 -8.64
C ILE A 96 1.50 55.84 -10.11
N THR A 97 1.35 57.08 -10.58
CA THR A 97 0.83 57.34 -11.93
C THR A 97 1.89 57.37 -13.02
N VAL A 98 3.12 57.78 -12.69
CA VAL A 98 4.21 57.94 -13.68
C VAL A 98 5.32 56.91 -13.47
N PHE A 99 5.88 56.81 -12.27
CA PHE A 99 7.06 55.97 -12.04
C PHE A 99 6.72 54.47 -11.96
N GLU A 100 5.73 54.09 -11.16
CA GLU A 100 5.37 52.70 -10.91
C GLU A 100 5.00 51.93 -12.19
N PRO A 101 4.18 52.46 -13.12
CA PRO A 101 3.89 51.76 -14.37
C PRO A 101 5.14 51.55 -15.24
N CYS A 102 5.97 52.57 -15.38
CA CYS A 102 7.23 52.48 -16.12
C CYS A 102 8.21 51.49 -15.47
N PHE A 103 8.28 51.46 -14.14
CA PHE A 103 9.09 50.50 -13.39
C PHE A 103 8.61 49.06 -13.58
N LEU A 104 7.29 48.82 -13.52
CA LEU A 104 6.73 47.48 -13.73
C LEU A 104 6.92 46.99 -15.15
N ASP A 105 6.76 47.85 -16.16
CA ASP A 105 7.01 47.50 -17.56
C ASP A 105 8.48 47.23 -17.84
N ASN A 106 9.40 48.05 -17.31
CA ASN A 106 10.84 47.79 -17.43
C ASN A 106 11.23 46.47 -16.74
N SER A 107 10.72 46.24 -15.52
CA SER A 107 10.95 44.99 -14.79
C SER A 107 10.43 43.77 -15.54
N ARG A 108 9.27 43.89 -16.21
CA ARG A 108 8.71 42.83 -17.05
C ARG A 108 9.63 42.48 -18.22
N VAL A 109 10.15 43.48 -18.92
CA VAL A 109 11.08 43.29 -20.05
C VAL A 109 12.40 42.68 -19.56
N TYR A 110 12.94 43.18 -18.44
CA TYR A 110 14.17 42.67 -17.84
C TYR A 110 14.04 41.19 -17.46
N TYR A 111 13.02 40.84 -16.67
CA TYR A 111 12.84 39.46 -16.21
C TYR A 111 12.48 38.50 -17.34
N ALA A 112 11.75 38.95 -18.37
CA ALA A 112 11.51 38.14 -19.56
C ALA A 112 12.81 37.80 -20.30
N ALA A 113 13.69 38.79 -20.52
CA ALA A 113 14.99 38.57 -21.16
C ALA A 113 15.92 37.70 -20.30
N GLU A 114 15.88 37.88 -18.98
CA GLU A 114 16.67 37.08 -18.04
C GLU A 114 16.23 35.62 -18.03
N CYS A 115 14.92 35.35 -18.03
CA CYS A 115 14.37 33.99 -18.06
C CYS A 115 14.79 33.23 -19.33
N GLU A 116 14.71 33.88 -20.49
CA GLU A 116 15.15 33.34 -21.78
C GLU A 116 16.66 33.02 -21.83
N LYS A 117 17.47 33.75 -21.07
CA LYS A 117 18.89 33.45 -20.90
C LYS A 117 19.09 32.23 -19.99
N LEU A 118 18.41 32.19 -18.85
CA LEU A 118 18.47 31.08 -17.90
C LEU A 118 18.03 29.76 -18.52
N LEU A 119 16.99 29.78 -19.35
CA LEU A 119 16.49 28.59 -20.03
C LEU A 119 17.51 27.98 -21.01
N ARG A 120 18.38 28.81 -21.61
CA ARG A 120 19.42 28.38 -22.56
C ARG A 120 20.69 27.90 -21.87
N GLU A 121 21.07 28.55 -20.77
CA GLU A 121 22.41 28.42 -20.19
C GLU A 121 22.44 27.63 -18.87
N SER A 122 21.32 27.50 -18.17
CA SER A 122 21.27 26.99 -16.79
C SER A 122 20.45 25.72 -16.62
N ASP A 123 20.71 24.99 -15.54
CA ASP A 123 19.89 23.86 -15.10
C ASP A 123 18.70 24.33 -14.24
N ALA A 124 17.70 23.47 -14.08
CA ALA A 124 16.52 23.80 -13.28
C ALA A 124 16.87 24.13 -11.81
N GLY A 125 17.94 23.53 -11.25
CA GLY A 125 18.41 23.85 -9.90
C GLY A 125 18.94 25.28 -9.76
N ALA A 126 19.77 25.74 -10.71
CA ALA A 126 20.24 27.12 -10.74
C ALA A 126 19.09 28.11 -10.97
N TRP A 127 18.16 27.80 -11.87
CA TRP A 127 16.96 28.61 -12.08
C TRP A 127 16.15 28.81 -10.78
N LEU A 128 15.95 27.76 -10.00
CA LEU A 128 15.23 27.83 -8.72
C LEU A 128 15.91 28.77 -7.72
N ARG A 129 17.22 28.62 -7.55
CA ARG A 129 18.00 29.46 -6.63
C ARG A 129 18.09 30.90 -7.11
N HIS A 130 18.25 31.10 -8.42
CA HIS A 130 18.27 32.42 -9.04
C HIS A 130 16.95 33.15 -8.83
N THR A 131 15.82 32.50 -9.14
CA THR A 131 14.48 33.06 -8.94
C THR A 131 14.22 33.41 -7.48
N GLN A 132 14.62 32.54 -6.55
CA GLN A 132 14.52 32.82 -5.12
C GLN A 132 15.41 33.99 -4.68
N GLY A 133 16.60 34.13 -5.27
CA GLY A 133 17.50 35.27 -5.07
C GLY A 133 16.87 36.57 -5.53
N ARG A 134 16.36 36.63 -6.77
CA ARG A 134 15.69 37.81 -7.34
C ARG A 134 14.49 38.27 -6.52
N LEU A 135 13.67 37.33 -6.03
CA LEU A 135 12.56 37.66 -5.12
C LEU A 135 13.06 38.33 -3.84
N ASN A 136 14.14 37.84 -3.24
CA ASN A 136 14.70 38.44 -2.02
C ASN A 136 15.33 39.81 -2.28
N GLU A 137 16.01 39.97 -3.42
CA GLU A 137 16.59 41.26 -3.85
C GLU A 137 15.50 42.32 -4.06
N GLU A 138 14.36 41.95 -4.65
CA GLU A 138 13.24 42.88 -4.87
C GLU A 138 12.52 43.24 -3.56
N VAL A 139 12.45 42.31 -2.61
CA VAL A 139 12.00 42.60 -1.23
C VAL A 139 12.96 43.59 -0.54
N ASP A 140 14.28 43.41 -0.66
CA ASP A 140 15.26 44.37 -0.14
C ASP A 140 15.15 45.72 -0.84
N ARG A 141 14.93 45.74 -2.16
CA ARG A 141 14.81 46.96 -2.95
C ARG A 141 13.56 47.78 -2.59
N CYS A 142 12.40 47.15 -2.43
CA CYS A 142 11.19 47.83 -1.95
C CYS A 142 11.27 48.19 -0.45
N GLY A 143 12.16 47.57 0.31
CA GLY A 143 12.44 47.94 1.70
C GLY A 143 13.43 49.11 1.83
N THR A 144 14.33 49.27 0.86
CA THR A 144 15.47 50.19 0.98
C THR A 144 15.54 51.29 -0.08
N THR A 145 15.06 51.10 -1.29
CA THR A 145 15.29 52.07 -2.38
C THR A 145 13.99 52.64 -2.93
N ILE A 146 12.98 51.79 -3.06
CA ILE A 146 11.68 52.09 -3.69
C ILE A 146 10.58 52.00 -2.61
N GLU A 147 9.39 52.55 -2.86
CA GLU A 147 8.26 52.48 -1.92
C GLU A 147 7.70 51.06 -1.77
N LEU A 148 7.30 50.70 -0.54
CA LEU A 148 6.83 49.35 -0.18
C LEU A 148 5.50 48.98 -0.87
N GLU A 149 4.70 49.96 -1.27
CA GLU A 149 3.41 49.78 -1.95
C GLU A 149 3.55 49.04 -3.31
N THR A 150 4.73 49.13 -3.94
CA THR A 150 5.01 48.49 -5.24
C THR A 150 5.44 47.03 -5.10
N LEU A 151 5.86 46.59 -3.91
CA LEU A 151 6.30 45.22 -3.64
C LEU A 151 5.32 44.14 -4.14
N PRO A 152 4.01 44.17 -3.84
CA PRO A 152 3.08 43.15 -4.33
C PRO A 152 3.01 43.09 -5.86
N LYS A 153 3.08 44.24 -6.55
CA LYS A 153 2.97 44.31 -8.02
C LYS A 153 4.24 43.84 -8.71
N VAL A 154 5.43 44.23 -8.24
CA VAL A 154 6.69 43.75 -8.82
C VAL A 154 6.90 42.26 -8.56
N THR A 155 6.47 41.79 -7.39
CA THR A 155 6.50 40.36 -7.08
C THR A 155 5.61 39.55 -8.02
N GLU A 156 4.42 40.06 -8.36
CA GLU A 156 3.55 39.45 -9.36
C GLU A 156 4.19 39.43 -10.76
N VAL A 157 4.93 40.48 -11.15
CA VAL A 157 5.68 40.49 -12.41
C VAL A 157 6.73 39.37 -12.43
N ILE A 158 7.49 39.19 -11.35
CA ILE A 158 8.49 38.12 -11.24
C ILE A 158 7.82 36.74 -11.28
N ASP A 159 6.74 36.57 -10.52
CA ASP A 159 5.99 35.32 -10.48
C ASP A 159 5.43 34.98 -11.88
N GLN A 160 4.99 35.96 -12.68
CA GLN A 160 4.51 35.74 -14.05
C GLN A 160 5.64 35.45 -15.05
N GLU A 161 6.69 36.26 -15.06
CA GLU A 161 7.76 36.20 -16.07
C GLU A 161 8.78 35.08 -15.79
N LEU A 162 9.23 34.90 -14.54
CA LEU A 162 10.23 33.89 -14.19
C LEU A 162 9.62 32.51 -13.89
N ILE A 163 8.35 32.44 -13.47
CA ILE A 163 7.71 31.18 -13.05
C ILE A 163 6.61 30.79 -14.03
N VAL A 164 5.48 31.50 -14.10
CA VAL A 164 4.27 31.06 -14.83
C VAL A 164 4.55 30.69 -16.29
N LYS A 165 5.24 31.56 -17.04
CA LYS A 165 5.44 31.39 -18.48
C LYS A 165 6.29 30.16 -18.83
N HIS A 166 7.34 29.89 -18.06
CA HIS A 166 8.34 28.86 -18.38
C HIS A 166 8.32 27.67 -17.42
N LEU A 167 7.37 27.60 -16.47
CA LEU A 167 7.28 26.52 -15.48
C LEU A 167 7.25 25.14 -16.15
N SER A 168 6.45 24.96 -17.19
CA SER A 168 6.38 23.69 -17.91
C SER A 168 7.68 23.30 -18.60
N GLU A 169 8.45 24.28 -19.08
CA GLU A 169 9.69 24.05 -19.81
C GLU A 169 10.81 23.63 -18.85
N PHE A 170 11.00 24.35 -17.74
CA PHE A 170 11.98 23.99 -16.71
C PHE A 170 11.67 22.64 -16.05
N LEU A 171 10.39 22.31 -15.85
CA LEU A 171 9.99 21.01 -15.31
C LEU A 171 10.20 19.86 -16.30
N ALA A 172 10.18 20.14 -17.60
CA ALA A 172 10.36 19.16 -18.68
C ALA A 172 11.82 18.98 -19.13
N LEU A 173 12.77 19.78 -18.64
CA LEU A 173 14.18 19.67 -19.01
C LEU A 173 14.74 18.25 -18.80
N GLU A 174 15.32 17.69 -19.86
CA GLU A 174 15.95 16.37 -19.81
C GLU A 174 17.25 16.44 -19.00
N GLY A 175 17.31 15.66 -17.90
CA GLY A 175 18.51 15.55 -17.05
C GLY A 175 18.60 16.53 -15.87
N SER A 176 17.75 17.56 -15.81
CA SER A 176 17.68 18.48 -14.65
C SER A 176 16.26 18.79 -14.17
N GLY A 177 15.23 18.44 -14.95
CA GLY A 177 13.83 18.69 -14.60
C GLY A 177 13.35 17.92 -13.36
N LEU A 178 12.07 18.10 -13.03
CA LEU A 178 11.46 17.59 -11.80
C LEU A 178 11.62 16.07 -11.61
N LYS A 179 11.57 15.30 -12.71
CA LYS A 179 11.80 13.85 -12.65
C LYS A 179 13.18 13.51 -12.09
N TRP A 180 14.22 14.18 -12.59
CA TRP A 180 15.59 13.96 -12.15
C TRP A 180 15.81 14.40 -10.70
N MET A 181 15.20 15.52 -10.30
CA MET A 181 15.26 16.00 -8.90
C MET A 181 14.63 15.00 -7.92
N ILE A 182 13.50 14.39 -8.28
CA ILE A 182 12.83 13.35 -7.49
C ILE A 182 13.69 12.09 -7.42
N ASP A 183 14.26 11.67 -8.55
CA ASP A 183 15.03 10.43 -8.61
C ASP A 183 16.32 10.50 -7.79
N ASN A 184 16.99 11.66 -7.80
CA ASN A 184 18.26 11.90 -7.10
C ASN A 184 18.10 12.56 -5.71
N ASP A 185 16.89 12.59 -5.16
CA ASP A 185 16.58 13.09 -3.81
C ASP A 185 17.14 14.51 -3.54
N LYS A 186 16.95 15.42 -4.50
CA LYS A 186 17.35 16.83 -4.38
C LYS A 186 16.40 17.63 -3.50
N ILE A 187 16.45 17.37 -2.19
CA ILE A 187 15.52 17.91 -1.17
C ILE A 187 15.49 19.45 -1.17
N ASP A 188 16.65 20.10 -1.21
CA ASP A 188 16.74 21.57 -1.11
C ASP A 188 16.10 22.24 -2.33
N ASP A 189 16.45 21.79 -3.54
CA ASP A 189 15.89 22.31 -4.78
C ASP A 189 14.37 22.03 -4.86
N LEU A 190 13.90 20.84 -4.44
CA LEU A 190 12.47 20.52 -4.37
C LEU A 190 11.70 21.38 -3.36
N SER A 191 12.32 21.75 -2.24
CA SER A 191 11.70 22.66 -1.26
C SER A 191 11.55 24.07 -1.82
N ILE A 192 12.56 24.57 -2.55
CA ILE A 192 12.47 25.87 -3.24
C ILE A 192 11.39 25.81 -4.31
N LEU A 193 11.38 24.77 -5.14
CA LEU A 193 10.35 24.58 -6.17
C LEU A 193 8.95 24.58 -5.57
N TYR A 194 8.74 23.87 -4.46
CA TYR A 194 7.45 23.84 -3.77
C TYR A 194 7.02 25.23 -3.30
N LYS A 195 7.94 26.01 -2.70
CA LYS A 195 7.66 27.40 -2.28
C LYS A 195 7.28 28.26 -3.48
N LEU A 196 8.04 28.21 -4.58
CA LEU A 196 7.76 28.99 -5.79
C LEU A 196 6.39 28.63 -6.41
N ILE A 197 6.08 27.33 -6.54
CA ILE A 197 4.78 26.89 -7.07
C ILE A 197 3.63 27.29 -6.14
N SER A 198 3.83 27.24 -4.81
CA SER A 198 2.78 27.60 -3.85
C SER A 198 2.34 29.06 -3.93
N ARG A 199 3.21 29.94 -4.45
CA ARG A 199 2.92 31.36 -4.68
C ARG A 199 2.03 31.57 -5.90
N VAL A 200 2.27 30.78 -6.94
CA VAL A 200 1.64 30.93 -8.27
C VAL A 200 0.34 30.12 -8.39
N ASP A 201 0.33 28.89 -7.90
CA ASP A 201 -0.82 27.99 -8.00
C ASP A 201 -1.19 27.42 -6.63
N SER A 202 -2.30 27.92 -6.08
CA SER A 202 -2.89 27.42 -4.83
C SER A 202 -3.22 25.92 -4.87
N LYS A 203 -3.58 25.38 -6.05
CA LYS A 203 -3.93 23.96 -6.25
C LYS A 203 -2.73 23.10 -6.62
N LYS A 204 -1.57 23.71 -6.91
CA LYS A 204 -0.30 23.04 -7.24
C LYS A 204 -0.46 21.96 -8.31
N THR A 205 -1.29 22.23 -9.30
CA THR A 205 -1.79 21.26 -10.31
C THR A 205 -0.65 20.60 -11.07
N THR A 206 0.29 21.40 -11.61
CA THR A 206 1.43 20.90 -12.37
C THR A 206 2.35 20.00 -11.55
N LEU A 207 2.72 20.42 -10.33
CA LEU A 207 3.56 19.63 -9.42
C LEU A 207 2.88 18.32 -9.05
N ARG A 208 1.60 18.41 -8.69
CA ARG A 208 0.77 17.25 -8.33
C ARG A 208 0.74 16.24 -9.47
N ASP A 209 0.40 16.68 -10.68
CA ASP A 209 0.20 15.77 -11.82
C ASP A 209 1.52 15.10 -12.24
N ILE A 210 2.66 15.78 -12.14
CA ILE A 210 3.98 15.20 -12.40
C ILE A 210 4.39 14.21 -11.30
N LEU A 211 4.19 14.55 -10.02
CA LEU A 211 4.46 13.65 -8.89
C LEU A 211 3.63 12.38 -9.02
N GLN A 212 2.33 12.51 -9.31
CA GLN A 212 1.43 11.37 -9.49
C GLN A 212 1.91 10.46 -10.61
N ARG A 213 2.30 11.04 -11.75
CA ARG A 213 2.83 10.27 -12.89
C ARG A 213 4.14 9.57 -12.53
N ARG A 214 5.06 10.25 -11.84
CA ARG A 214 6.37 9.66 -11.48
C ARG A 214 6.24 8.53 -10.47
N VAL A 215 5.34 8.64 -9.48
CA VAL A 215 5.05 7.54 -8.53
C VAL A 215 4.58 6.29 -9.28
N VAL A 216 3.68 6.44 -10.25
CA VAL A 216 3.19 5.32 -11.06
C VAL A 216 4.29 4.75 -11.97
N GLU A 217 5.12 5.60 -12.59
CA GLU A 217 6.27 5.17 -13.39
C GLU A 217 7.26 4.32 -12.55
N LEU A 218 7.64 4.80 -11.37
CA LEU A 218 8.53 4.09 -10.44
C LEU A 218 7.90 2.78 -9.95
N GLY A 219 6.59 2.77 -9.66
CA GLY A 219 5.85 1.55 -9.32
C GLY A 219 5.92 0.50 -10.43
N LEU A 220 5.76 0.90 -11.69
CA LEU A 220 5.88 0.01 -12.86
C LEU A 220 7.33 -0.43 -13.12
N GLU A 221 8.31 0.41 -12.79
CA GLU A 221 9.73 0.04 -12.85
C GLU A 221 10.05 -1.08 -11.83
N ILE A 222 9.50 -1.02 -10.61
CA ILE A 222 9.60 -2.12 -9.63
C ILE A 222 9.09 -3.43 -10.23
N GLU A 223 7.95 -3.40 -10.93
CA GLU A 223 7.43 -4.60 -11.59
C GLU A 223 8.32 -5.14 -12.71
N LYS A 224 8.92 -4.25 -13.52
CA LYS A 224 9.85 -4.63 -14.59
C LYS A 224 11.12 -5.25 -14.01
N VAL A 225 11.68 -4.64 -12.97
CA VAL A 225 12.85 -5.16 -12.24
C VAL A 225 12.52 -6.53 -11.64
N LEU A 226 11.31 -6.71 -11.10
CA LEU A 226 10.88 -7.99 -10.56
C LEU A 226 10.83 -9.09 -11.63
N LYS A 227 10.31 -8.80 -12.83
CA LYS A 227 10.26 -9.76 -13.94
C LYS A 227 11.66 -10.15 -14.46
N ASN A 228 12.62 -9.23 -14.37
CA ASN A 228 13.97 -9.44 -14.86
C ASN A 228 14.93 -9.99 -13.79
N THR A 229 14.57 -9.92 -12.51
CA THR A 229 15.40 -10.44 -11.42
C THR A 229 15.33 -11.98 -11.41
N ASP A 230 16.49 -12.64 -11.52
CA ASP A 230 16.57 -14.08 -11.29
C ASP A 230 16.59 -14.37 -9.78
N PHE A 231 15.55 -15.05 -9.30
CA PHE A 231 15.39 -15.46 -7.90
C PHE A 231 15.97 -16.86 -7.62
N SER A 232 16.75 -17.42 -8.54
CA SER A 232 17.37 -18.74 -8.39
C SER A 232 18.40 -18.84 -7.26
N ALA A 233 19.04 -17.72 -6.90
CA ALA A 233 19.98 -17.60 -5.79
C ALA A 233 19.29 -17.04 -4.54
N GLY A 234 19.40 -17.74 -3.41
CA GLY A 234 18.91 -17.23 -2.14
C GLY A 234 19.75 -16.05 -1.64
N GLN A 235 19.10 -14.94 -1.31
CA GLN A 235 19.72 -13.86 -0.53
C GLN A 235 19.96 -14.36 0.90
N GLY A 236 21.18 -14.80 1.18
CA GLY A 236 21.73 -14.78 2.52
C GLY A 236 22.38 -13.42 2.72
N GLU A 237 21.78 -12.54 3.50
CA GLU A 237 22.52 -11.43 4.10
C GLU A 237 23.52 -12.00 5.11
N GLY A 238 24.68 -11.36 5.18
CA GLY A 238 25.95 -11.88 5.70
C GLY A 238 25.92 -12.53 7.08
N ASP A 239 26.64 -13.64 7.18
CA ASP A 239 27.52 -13.87 8.32
C ASP A 239 28.88 -14.30 7.76
N GLU A 240 29.92 -13.53 8.06
CA GLU A 240 31.29 -13.80 7.65
C GLU A 240 31.83 -15.00 8.43
N GLY A 241 32.37 -15.98 7.70
CA GLY A 241 33.36 -16.93 8.24
C GLY A 241 32.90 -18.38 8.31
N GLY A 242 33.23 -19.16 7.28
CA GLY A 242 33.19 -20.63 7.34
C GLY A 242 33.03 -21.28 5.97
N GLU A 243 34.13 -21.78 5.43
CA GLU A 243 34.20 -22.46 4.12
C GLU A 243 33.16 -23.57 3.94
N GLY A 244 32.45 -23.53 2.81
CA GLY A 244 31.95 -24.74 2.14
C GLY A 244 30.52 -25.19 2.45
N GLU A 245 29.51 -24.32 2.42
CA GLU A 245 28.12 -24.77 2.26
C GLU A 245 27.59 -24.40 0.86
N LYS A 246 27.37 -25.42 0.02
CA LYS A 246 26.76 -25.27 -1.32
C LYS A 246 25.43 -24.50 -1.20
N THR A 247 25.35 -23.34 -1.83
CA THR A 247 24.14 -22.54 -2.02
C THR A 247 23.04 -23.44 -2.55
N LYS A 248 22.05 -23.78 -1.72
CA LYS A 248 20.90 -24.60 -2.12
C LYS A 248 20.10 -23.81 -3.14
N THR A 249 19.99 -24.33 -4.36
CA THR A 249 19.04 -23.82 -5.36
C THR A 249 17.64 -23.82 -4.76
N LEU A 250 17.01 -22.64 -4.71
CA LEU A 250 15.66 -22.49 -4.15
C LEU A 250 14.64 -23.19 -5.05
N ASN A 251 13.67 -23.87 -4.44
CA ASN A 251 12.57 -24.48 -5.17
C ASN A 251 11.73 -23.38 -5.87
N PRO A 252 11.15 -23.58 -7.06
CA PRO A 252 10.46 -22.52 -7.81
C PRO A 252 9.36 -21.79 -7.01
N ALA A 253 8.64 -22.49 -6.14
CA ALA A 253 7.65 -21.90 -5.24
C ALA A 253 8.27 -20.94 -4.19
N ALA A 254 9.47 -21.25 -3.70
CA ALA A 254 10.17 -20.38 -2.74
C ALA A 254 10.77 -19.14 -3.43
N GLN A 255 11.18 -19.27 -4.70
CA GLN A 255 11.62 -18.14 -5.53
C GLN A 255 10.48 -17.13 -5.74
N GLN A 256 9.27 -17.62 -6.03
CA GLN A 256 8.09 -16.77 -6.20
C GLN A 256 7.67 -16.08 -4.90
N THR A 257 7.76 -16.76 -3.75
CA THR A 257 7.52 -16.12 -2.44
C THR A 257 8.57 -15.05 -2.14
N ALA A 258 9.85 -15.29 -2.45
CA ALA A 258 10.90 -14.28 -2.31
C ALA A 258 10.67 -13.08 -3.23
N ALA A 259 10.22 -13.30 -4.46
CA ALA A 259 9.83 -12.24 -5.38
C ALA A 259 8.64 -11.42 -4.84
N ALA A 260 7.65 -12.08 -4.23
CA ALA A 260 6.52 -11.41 -3.61
C ALA A 260 6.94 -10.51 -2.44
N ILE A 261 7.84 -11.00 -1.58
CA ILE A 261 8.39 -10.23 -0.45
C ILE A 261 9.21 -9.04 -0.96
N LYS A 262 10.12 -9.27 -1.92
CA LYS A 262 10.94 -8.20 -2.52
C LYS A 262 10.07 -7.09 -3.13
N TRP A 263 9.01 -7.47 -3.86
CA TRP A 263 8.07 -6.49 -4.42
C TRP A 263 7.43 -5.63 -3.33
N VAL A 264 6.97 -6.23 -2.22
CA VAL A 264 6.38 -5.46 -1.11
C VAL A 264 7.41 -4.56 -0.44
N ASP A 265 8.64 -5.05 -0.23
CA ASP A 265 9.72 -4.25 0.35
C ASP A 265 10.12 -3.05 -0.53
N ASP A 266 10.22 -3.25 -1.84
CA ASP A 266 10.52 -2.18 -2.80
C ASP A 266 9.39 -1.13 -2.83
N VAL A 267 8.12 -1.56 -2.73
CA VAL A 267 6.96 -0.66 -2.59
C VAL A 267 6.99 0.13 -1.29
N LEU A 268 7.35 -0.51 -0.16
CA LEU A 268 7.49 0.17 1.13
C LEU A 268 8.64 1.17 1.13
N ARG A 269 9.78 0.85 0.51
CA ARG A 269 10.90 1.78 0.32
C ARG A 269 10.52 2.98 -0.53
N LEU A 270 9.76 2.75 -1.60
CA LEU A 270 9.24 3.83 -2.44
C LEU A 270 8.31 4.74 -1.63
N LYS A 271 7.46 4.15 -0.78
CA LYS A 271 6.58 4.91 0.13
C LYS A 271 7.38 5.74 1.13
N ASP A 272 8.37 5.14 1.79
CA ASP A 272 9.24 5.83 2.74
C ASP A 272 9.99 7.01 2.08
N LYS A 273 10.44 6.85 0.82
CA LYS A 273 11.04 7.92 0.02
C LYS A 273 10.08 9.09 -0.20
N PHE A 274 8.85 8.83 -0.66
CA PHE A 274 7.87 9.89 -0.92
C PHE A 274 7.32 10.53 0.35
N ASP A 275 7.23 9.79 1.46
CA ASP A 275 6.88 10.35 2.77
C ASP A 275 7.96 11.31 3.26
N ASN A 276 9.24 10.96 3.11
CA ASN A 276 10.36 11.84 3.45
C ASN A 276 10.35 13.13 2.61
N LEU A 277 10.08 13.01 1.30
CA LEU A 277 9.91 14.18 0.43
C LEU A 277 8.70 15.03 0.85
N TRP A 278 7.60 14.40 1.24
CA TRP A 278 6.40 15.10 1.70
C TRP A 278 6.65 15.93 2.96
N THR A 279 7.29 15.34 3.97
CA THR A 279 7.58 16.06 5.22
C THR A 279 8.71 17.08 5.07
N ARG A 280 9.79 16.75 4.36
CA ARG A 280 10.95 17.65 4.26
C ARG A 280 10.83 18.73 3.18
N CYS A 281 10.20 18.43 2.05
CA CYS A 281 10.12 19.36 0.92
C CYS A 281 8.78 20.08 0.84
N PHE A 282 7.69 19.38 1.14
CA PHE A 282 6.32 19.84 0.84
C PHE A 282 5.53 20.33 2.05
N GLN A 283 6.19 20.52 3.20
CA GLN A 283 5.60 21.13 4.41
C GLN A 283 4.29 20.44 4.86
N ASP A 284 4.24 19.11 4.75
CA ASP A 284 3.08 18.29 5.09
C ASP A 284 1.78 18.70 4.38
N ASP A 285 1.88 19.21 3.13
CA ASP A 285 0.73 19.65 2.34
C ASP A 285 -0.26 18.50 2.06
N LEU A 286 -1.53 18.72 2.44
CA LEU A 286 -2.62 17.75 2.33
C LEU A 286 -3.04 17.45 0.88
N ILE A 287 -2.93 18.43 -0.04
CA ILE A 287 -3.24 18.25 -1.47
C ILE A 287 -2.24 17.27 -2.08
N ILE A 288 -0.95 17.45 -1.77
CA ILE A 288 0.10 16.55 -2.23
C ILE A 288 -0.04 15.17 -1.56
N GLN A 289 -0.29 15.12 -0.25
CA GLN A 289 -0.52 13.86 0.47
C GLN A 289 -1.67 13.05 -0.16
N SER A 290 -2.80 13.70 -0.46
CA SER A 290 -3.94 13.05 -1.09
C SER A 290 -3.59 12.56 -2.51
N ALA A 291 -2.80 13.33 -3.25
CA ALA A 291 -2.38 12.96 -4.59
C ALA A 291 -1.44 11.75 -4.61
N LEU A 292 -0.44 11.75 -3.71
CA LEU A 292 0.47 10.62 -3.51
C LEU A 292 -0.30 9.37 -3.08
N THR A 293 -1.17 9.49 -2.08
CA THR A 293 -2.02 8.38 -1.59
C THR A 293 -2.84 7.78 -2.73
N LYS A 294 -3.42 8.62 -3.59
CA LYS A 294 -4.14 8.16 -4.78
C LYS A 294 -3.23 7.43 -5.76
N SER A 295 -2.04 7.97 -6.06
CA SER A 295 -1.10 7.32 -6.99
C SER A 295 -0.57 5.99 -6.49
N PHE A 296 -0.27 5.87 -5.18
CA PHE A 296 0.09 4.59 -4.57
C PHE A 296 -1.05 3.57 -4.70
N SER A 297 -2.29 3.98 -4.43
CA SER A 297 -3.47 3.14 -4.68
C SER A 297 -3.57 2.73 -6.16
N ASP A 298 -3.44 3.67 -7.09
CA ASP A 298 -3.62 3.40 -8.52
C ASP A 298 -2.62 2.36 -9.03
N PHE A 299 -1.31 2.51 -8.79
CA PHE A 299 -0.34 1.54 -9.30
C PHE A 299 -0.40 0.18 -8.58
N ILE A 300 -0.63 0.16 -7.25
CA ILE A 300 -0.75 -1.10 -6.50
C ILE A 300 -1.93 -1.92 -7.04
N ASN A 301 -3.01 -1.27 -7.46
CA ASN A 301 -4.18 -1.95 -8.01
C ASN A 301 -4.06 -2.25 -9.52
N MET A 302 -3.11 -1.64 -10.24
CA MET A 302 -2.74 -2.09 -11.59
C MET A 302 -2.06 -3.47 -11.56
N PHE A 303 -1.39 -3.81 -10.45
CA PHE A 303 -0.77 -5.10 -10.25
C PHE A 303 -1.77 -6.16 -9.78
N ASN A 304 -2.15 -7.08 -10.68
CA ASN A 304 -3.16 -8.11 -10.39
C ASN A 304 -2.79 -9.11 -9.27
N ARG A 305 -1.54 -9.16 -8.82
CA ARG A 305 -1.09 -10.02 -7.70
C ARG A 305 -0.86 -9.25 -6.40
N SER A 306 -1.17 -7.96 -6.33
CA SER A 306 -0.92 -7.14 -5.15
C SER A 306 -1.57 -7.71 -3.88
N SER A 307 -2.86 -8.06 -3.93
CA SER A 307 -3.58 -8.66 -2.79
C SER A 307 -2.97 -9.96 -2.30
N GLU A 308 -2.44 -10.80 -3.20
CA GLU A 308 -1.78 -12.06 -2.84
C GLU A 308 -0.41 -11.78 -2.21
N TYR A 309 0.39 -10.90 -2.83
CA TYR A 309 1.75 -10.60 -2.40
C TYR A 309 1.77 -9.91 -1.03
N VAL A 310 0.85 -8.96 -0.80
CA VAL A 310 0.68 -8.34 0.52
C VAL A 310 0.31 -9.39 1.57
N SER A 311 -0.56 -10.35 1.24
CA SER A 311 -0.93 -11.44 2.16
C SER A 311 0.26 -12.37 2.48
N LEU A 312 1.09 -12.70 1.49
CA LEU A 312 2.29 -13.51 1.66
C LEU A 312 3.38 -12.79 2.46
N PHE A 313 3.57 -11.48 2.23
CA PHE A 313 4.48 -10.66 3.00
C PHE A 313 4.10 -10.65 4.49
N ILE A 314 2.82 -10.46 4.80
CA ILE A 314 2.34 -10.52 6.18
C ILE A 314 2.55 -11.93 6.77
N ASP A 315 2.29 -12.97 5.98
CA ASP A 315 2.49 -14.37 6.41
C ASP A 315 3.96 -14.70 6.73
N ASP A 316 4.92 -14.21 5.94
CA ASP A 316 6.36 -14.42 6.21
C ASP A 316 6.86 -13.59 7.41
N ASN A 317 6.42 -12.34 7.52
CA ASN A 317 6.75 -11.49 8.67
C ASN A 317 6.28 -12.12 9.99
N LEU A 318 5.06 -12.67 10.03
CA LEU A 318 4.51 -13.31 11.25
C LEU A 318 5.10 -14.70 11.54
N LYS A 319 5.76 -15.34 10.57
CA LYS A 319 6.44 -16.64 10.74
C LYS A 319 7.91 -16.51 11.10
N ARG A 320 8.59 -15.47 10.61
CA ARG A 320 10.06 -15.33 10.72
C ARG A 320 10.48 -13.89 10.99
N GLY A 321 9.84 -12.93 10.34
CA GLY A 321 10.23 -11.52 10.37
C GLY A 321 10.12 -10.84 11.73
N ILE A 322 9.35 -11.39 12.68
CA ILE A 322 9.23 -10.87 14.06
C ILE A 322 10.20 -11.53 15.04
N LYS A 323 10.93 -12.57 14.63
CA LYS A 323 11.82 -13.30 15.52
C LYS A 323 13.03 -12.45 15.92
N GLY A 324 13.15 -12.17 17.21
CA GLY A 324 14.26 -11.37 17.77
C GLY A 324 14.08 -9.85 17.66
N LYS A 325 12.92 -9.38 17.20
CA LYS A 325 12.57 -7.95 17.19
C LYS A 325 11.97 -7.50 18.51
N THR A 326 12.15 -6.22 18.83
CA THR A 326 11.49 -5.56 19.96
C THR A 326 10.01 -5.29 19.65
N GLU A 327 9.19 -5.08 20.67
CA GLU A 327 7.75 -4.77 20.51
C GLU A 327 7.53 -3.51 19.64
N ALA A 328 8.37 -2.48 19.82
CA ALA A 328 8.30 -1.26 19.01
C ALA A 328 8.61 -1.51 17.52
N GLU A 329 9.58 -2.37 17.20
CA GLU A 329 9.89 -2.72 15.82
C GLU A 329 8.79 -3.57 15.17
N VAL A 330 8.18 -4.48 15.95
CA VAL A 330 7.01 -5.25 15.50
C VAL A 330 5.86 -4.30 15.19
N ASP A 331 5.63 -3.29 16.03
CA ASP A 331 4.58 -2.30 15.83
C ASP A 331 4.74 -1.50 14.53
N VAL A 332 5.97 -1.10 14.17
CA VAL A 332 6.27 -0.43 12.90
C VAL A 332 6.00 -1.37 11.71
N VAL A 333 6.39 -2.64 11.79
CA VAL A 333 6.12 -3.62 10.72
C VAL A 333 4.62 -3.83 10.52
N LEU A 334 3.86 -3.94 11.62
CA LEU A 334 2.40 -4.07 11.56
C LEU A 334 1.74 -2.82 10.98
N GLU A 335 2.24 -1.62 11.29
CA GLU A 335 1.74 -0.37 10.72
C GLU A 335 1.97 -0.30 9.20
N LYS A 336 3.18 -0.64 8.74
CA LYS A 336 3.49 -0.74 7.30
C LYS A 336 2.58 -1.75 6.58
N ALA A 337 2.28 -2.88 7.20
CA ALA A 337 1.34 -3.86 6.65
C ALA A 337 -0.09 -3.28 6.51
N ILE A 338 -0.56 -2.53 7.50
CA ILE A 338 -1.88 -1.89 7.47
C ILE A 338 -1.94 -0.79 6.39
N ILE A 339 -0.87 -0.01 6.21
CA ILE A 339 -0.77 0.99 5.15
C ILE A 339 -0.94 0.34 3.77
N LEU A 340 -0.27 -0.79 3.52
CA LEU A 340 -0.42 -1.53 2.25
C LEU A 340 -1.85 -2.04 2.05
N ILE A 341 -2.48 -2.57 3.10
CA ILE A 341 -3.88 -3.04 3.02
C ILE A 341 -4.83 -1.88 2.69
N ARG A 342 -4.56 -0.68 3.18
CA ARG A 342 -5.36 0.52 2.89
C ARG A 342 -5.33 0.88 1.40
N TYR A 343 -4.20 0.66 0.73
CA TYR A 343 -4.06 0.91 -0.72
C TYR A 343 -4.75 -0.12 -1.60
N LEU A 344 -5.13 -1.30 -1.08
CA LEU A 344 -5.84 -2.31 -1.86
C LEU A 344 -7.30 -1.90 -2.11
N GLN A 345 -7.73 -1.94 -3.38
CA GLN A 345 -9.15 -1.80 -3.76
C GLN A 345 -9.93 -3.09 -3.48
N ASP A 346 -9.35 -4.24 -3.84
CA ASP A 346 -9.98 -5.56 -3.73
C ASP A 346 -9.63 -6.25 -2.41
N LYS A 347 -10.17 -5.69 -1.31
CA LYS A 347 -9.92 -6.15 0.06
C LYS A 347 -10.51 -7.52 0.34
N ASP A 348 -11.59 -7.89 -0.33
CA ASP A 348 -12.22 -9.21 -0.24
C ASP A 348 -11.33 -10.33 -0.82
N LEU A 349 -10.60 -10.05 -1.90
CA LEU A 349 -9.62 -10.97 -2.46
C LEU A 349 -8.44 -11.14 -1.49
N PHE A 350 -7.92 -10.03 -0.94
CA PHE A 350 -6.93 -10.09 0.14
C PHE A 350 -7.44 -10.89 1.35
N GLN A 351 -8.70 -10.68 1.77
CA GLN A 351 -9.33 -11.40 2.87
C GLN A 351 -9.26 -12.91 2.64
N THR A 352 -9.55 -13.37 1.42
CA THR A 352 -9.53 -14.79 1.05
C THR A 352 -8.12 -15.39 1.18
N TYR A 353 -7.11 -14.70 0.64
CA TYR A 353 -5.71 -15.14 0.78
C TYR A 353 -5.25 -15.15 2.24
N TYR A 354 -5.54 -14.06 2.97
CA TYR A 354 -5.15 -13.92 4.38
C TYR A 354 -5.83 -14.96 5.27
N GLN A 355 -7.13 -15.22 5.06
CA GLN A 355 -7.89 -16.26 5.78
C GLN A 355 -7.20 -17.62 5.64
N ARG A 356 -6.74 -17.95 4.44
CA ARG A 356 -6.06 -19.21 4.15
C ARG A 356 -4.67 -19.29 4.78
N HIS A 357 -3.90 -18.21 4.71
CA HIS A 357 -2.57 -18.16 5.34
C HIS A 357 -2.68 -18.24 6.86
N LEU A 358 -3.60 -17.49 7.47
CA LEU A 358 -3.90 -17.54 8.89
C LEU A 358 -4.32 -18.96 9.32
N ALA A 359 -5.23 -19.61 8.58
CA ALA A 359 -5.67 -20.97 8.91
C ALA A 359 -4.50 -21.97 8.92
N ARG A 360 -3.58 -21.86 7.95
CA ARG A 360 -2.38 -22.71 7.89
C ARG A 360 -1.41 -22.40 9.03
N ARG A 361 -1.22 -21.15 9.42
CA ARG A 361 -0.33 -20.77 10.53
C ARG A 361 -0.86 -21.30 11.87
N LEU A 362 -2.16 -21.12 12.10
CA LEU A 362 -2.82 -21.55 13.33
C LEU A 362 -2.86 -23.08 13.48
N LEU A 363 -3.26 -23.82 12.43
CA LEU A 363 -3.40 -25.28 12.54
C LEU A 363 -2.07 -26.03 12.53
N HIS A 364 -1.03 -25.50 11.86
CA HIS A 364 0.28 -26.16 11.81
C HIS A 364 1.25 -25.67 12.90
N GLY A 365 0.80 -24.78 13.81
CA GLY A 365 1.65 -24.23 14.87
C GLY A 365 2.88 -23.51 14.34
N LYS A 366 2.71 -22.71 13.28
CA LYS A 366 3.79 -21.94 12.63
C LYS A 366 3.76 -20.44 12.96
N SER A 367 2.79 -19.98 13.74
CA SER A 367 2.78 -18.60 14.25
C SER A 367 3.85 -18.45 15.33
N GLU A 368 4.68 -17.41 15.23
CA GLU A 368 5.70 -17.12 16.27
C GLU A 368 5.04 -16.60 17.56
N SER A 369 4.01 -15.76 17.45
CA SER A 369 3.25 -15.24 18.60
C SER A 369 1.76 -15.10 18.29
N HIS A 370 0.92 -15.67 19.16
CA HIS A 370 -0.54 -15.52 19.07
C HIS A 370 -1.00 -14.09 19.42
N ASP A 371 -0.22 -13.34 20.19
CA ASP A 371 -0.60 -11.98 20.60
C ASP A 371 -0.39 -10.99 19.46
N VAL A 372 0.71 -11.11 18.71
CA VAL A 372 0.95 -10.33 17.49
C VAL A 372 -0.13 -10.61 16.43
N GLU A 373 -0.55 -11.88 16.28
CA GLU A 373 -1.64 -12.25 15.37
C GLU A 373 -3.00 -11.62 15.78
N LYS A 374 -3.28 -11.51 17.08
CA LYS A 374 -4.47 -10.78 17.56
C LYS A 374 -4.33 -9.28 17.34
N GLN A 375 -3.14 -8.73 17.52
CA GLN A 375 -2.86 -7.31 17.35
C GLN A 375 -3.08 -6.85 15.90
N ILE A 376 -2.57 -7.60 14.91
CA ILE A 376 -2.79 -7.28 13.49
C ILE A 376 -4.28 -7.34 13.12
N ILE A 377 -5.04 -8.31 13.65
CA ILE A 377 -6.49 -8.40 13.44
C ILE A 377 -7.21 -7.21 14.10
N SER A 378 -6.77 -6.78 15.28
CA SER A 378 -7.33 -5.59 15.95
C SER A 378 -7.11 -4.32 15.12
N ARG A 379 -5.91 -4.12 14.56
CA ARG A 379 -5.63 -3.00 13.66
C ARG A 379 -6.44 -3.07 12.37
N MET A 380 -6.57 -4.27 11.76
CA MET A 380 -7.46 -4.48 10.60
C MET A 380 -8.92 -4.15 10.94
N LYS A 381 -9.38 -4.46 12.16
CA LYS A 381 -10.75 -4.15 12.61
C LYS A 381 -10.99 -2.64 12.73
N GLN A 382 -10.01 -1.90 13.25
CA GLN A 382 -10.10 -0.44 13.37
C GLN A 382 -10.22 0.22 11.99
N GLU A 383 -9.42 -0.25 11.02
CA GLU A 383 -9.34 0.35 9.68
C GLU A 383 -10.44 -0.13 8.71
N LEU A 384 -10.78 -1.42 8.75
CA LEU A 384 -11.68 -2.07 7.78
C LEU A 384 -13.05 -2.46 8.36
N GLY A 385 -13.21 -2.34 9.68
CA GLY A 385 -14.44 -2.64 10.40
C GLY A 385 -14.62 -4.11 10.79
N GLN A 386 -15.56 -4.34 11.71
CA GLN A 386 -15.82 -5.65 12.32
C GLN A 386 -16.30 -6.73 11.34
N GLN A 387 -17.06 -6.35 10.30
CA GLN A 387 -17.56 -7.33 9.34
C GLN A 387 -16.42 -8.01 8.57
N PHE A 388 -15.33 -7.28 8.31
CA PHE A 388 -14.14 -7.78 7.63
C PHE A 388 -13.39 -8.81 8.49
N THR A 389 -13.20 -8.51 9.78
CA THR A 389 -12.41 -9.36 10.69
C THR A 389 -13.19 -10.50 11.32
N SER A 390 -14.53 -10.50 11.20
CA SER A 390 -15.44 -11.47 11.83
C SER A 390 -15.03 -12.95 11.66
N LYS A 391 -14.56 -13.33 10.47
CA LYS A 391 -14.09 -14.71 10.19
C LYS A 391 -12.79 -15.03 10.95
N PHE A 392 -11.83 -14.10 10.97
CA PHE A 392 -10.55 -14.28 11.65
C PHE A 392 -10.74 -14.36 13.16
N GLU A 393 -11.57 -13.47 13.73
CA GLU A 393 -11.95 -13.51 15.15
C GLU A 393 -12.65 -14.85 15.49
N GLY A 394 -13.52 -15.33 14.61
CA GLY A 394 -14.16 -16.64 14.72
C GLY A 394 -13.17 -17.80 14.77
N MET A 395 -12.13 -17.78 13.93
CA MET A 395 -11.07 -18.80 13.92
C MET A 395 -10.31 -18.84 15.25
N PHE A 396 -9.99 -17.68 15.86
CA PHE A 396 -9.35 -17.64 17.18
C PHE A 396 -10.26 -18.17 18.28
N ARG A 397 -11.55 -17.78 18.27
CA ARG A 397 -12.52 -18.28 19.24
C ARG A 397 -12.68 -19.79 19.16
N ASP A 398 -12.70 -20.34 17.95
CA ASP A 398 -12.75 -21.80 17.75
C ASP A 398 -11.55 -22.50 18.39
N LEU A 399 -10.33 -21.94 18.28
CA LEU A 399 -9.13 -22.54 18.88
C LEU A 399 -9.13 -22.48 20.41
N VAL A 400 -9.54 -21.36 20.99
CA VAL A 400 -9.67 -21.23 22.46
C VAL A 400 -10.70 -22.25 22.98
N THR A 401 -11.88 -22.29 22.36
CA THR A 401 -12.94 -23.24 22.72
C THR A 401 -12.48 -24.69 22.52
N SER A 402 -11.65 -24.95 21.50
CA SER A 402 -11.11 -26.29 21.23
C SER A 402 -10.10 -26.75 22.27
N SER A 403 -9.27 -25.84 22.79
CA SER A 403 -8.34 -26.13 23.88
C SER A 403 -9.09 -26.51 25.17
N GLU A 404 -10.16 -25.77 25.49
CA GLU A 404 -11.04 -26.06 26.61
C GLU A 404 -11.74 -27.42 26.44
N LEU A 405 -12.28 -27.70 25.23
CA LEU A 405 -12.91 -28.99 24.90
C LEU A 405 -11.93 -30.17 24.99
N THR A 406 -10.70 -29.98 24.53
CA THR A 406 -9.65 -31.02 24.61
C THR A 406 -9.32 -31.33 26.07
N THR A 407 -9.18 -30.30 26.90
CA THR A 407 -8.92 -30.47 28.34
C THR A 407 -10.09 -31.17 29.02
N GLY A 408 -11.32 -30.73 28.77
CA GLY A 408 -12.53 -31.35 29.32
C GLY A 408 -12.74 -32.81 28.87
N TYR A 409 -12.42 -33.15 27.63
CA TYR A 409 -12.47 -34.54 27.15
C TYR A 409 -11.39 -35.40 27.81
N ARG A 410 -10.17 -34.87 27.98
CA ARG A 410 -9.08 -35.56 28.67
C ARG A 410 -9.43 -35.87 30.12
N ASP A 411 -10.05 -34.93 30.82
CA ASP A 411 -10.53 -35.13 32.19
C ASP A 411 -11.63 -36.20 32.23
N HIS A 412 -12.61 -36.13 31.33
CA HIS A 412 -13.65 -37.16 31.22
C HIS A 412 -13.09 -38.57 30.94
N MET A 413 -12.09 -38.67 30.08
CA MET A 413 -11.42 -39.95 29.78
C MET A 413 -10.59 -40.47 30.96
N ARG A 414 -10.05 -39.59 31.81
CA ARG A 414 -9.39 -40.00 33.06
C ARG A 414 -10.39 -40.54 34.07
N ASP A 415 -11.59 -39.97 34.13
CA ASP A 415 -12.63 -40.37 35.08
C ASP A 415 -13.36 -41.65 34.67
N VAL A 416 -13.50 -41.89 33.35
CA VAL A 416 -14.15 -43.09 32.78
C VAL A 416 -13.15 -44.23 32.52
N GLY A 417 -11.86 -43.93 32.41
CA GLY A 417 -10.83 -44.88 31.97
C GLY A 417 -10.37 -45.88 33.04
N ASP A 418 -10.33 -47.16 32.67
CA ASP A 418 -9.90 -48.29 33.52
C ASP A 418 -8.37 -48.47 33.61
N GLY A 419 -7.60 -47.37 33.60
CA GLY A 419 -6.12 -47.39 33.70
C GLY A 419 -5.36 -47.94 32.47
N ALA A 420 -6.03 -48.29 31.37
CA ALA A 420 -5.39 -48.68 30.13
C ALA A 420 -4.66 -47.49 29.47
N LYS A 421 -3.51 -47.74 28.81
CA LYS A 421 -2.78 -46.72 28.03
C LYS A 421 -3.67 -46.21 26.87
N THR A 422 -4.36 -45.11 27.09
CA THR A 422 -5.15 -44.43 26.05
C THR A 422 -4.24 -43.57 25.18
N THR A 423 -4.51 -43.54 23.88
CA THR A 423 -3.85 -42.61 22.95
C THR A 423 -4.25 -41.17 23.30
N ASP A 424 -3.28 -40.29 23.54
CA ASP A 424 -3.57 -38.87 23.80
C ASP A 424 -4.15 -38.22 22.53
N LEU A 425 -5.22 -37.47 22.71
CA LEU A 425 -5.98 -36.86 21.64
C LEU A 425 -6.09 -35.36 21.87
N ASN A 426 -5.61 -34.59 20.91
CA ASN A 426 -5.80 -33.15 20.86
C ASN A 426 -6.72 -32.79 19.69
N ILE A 427 -7.77 -32.01 19.96
CA ILE A 427 -8.87 -31.78 19.01
C ILE A 427 -9.07 -30.29 18.78
N ASN A 428 -9.08 -29.92 17.51
CA ASN A 428 -9.51 -28.61 17.06
C ASN A 428 -10.88 -28.73 16.38
N VAL A 429 -11.93 -28.25 17.05
CA VAL A 429 -13.30 -28.19 16.51
C VAL A 429 -13.50 -26.86 15.79
N LEU A 430 -13.65 -26.91 14.48
CA LEU A 430 -13.67 -25.74 13.61
C LEU A 430 -15.08 -25.46 13.08
N THR A 431 -15.52 -24.20 13.13
CA THR A 431 -16.83 -23.78 12.61
C THR A 431 -16.76 -23.55 11.10
N THR A 432 -17.49 -24.34 10.32
CA THR A 432 -17.48 -24.35 8.84
C THR A 432 -17.45 -22.97 8.17
N ASN A 433 -18.18 -21.97 8.68
CA ASN A 433 -18.32 -20.66 8.03
C ASN A 433 -17.11 -19.72 8.26
N TYR A 434 -16.28 -19.99 9.26
CA TYR A 434 -15.12 -19.16 9.59
C TYR A 434 -13.81 -19.63 8.96
N TRP A 435 -13.75 -20.90 8.54
CA TRP A 435 -12.53 -21.51 8.03
C TRP A 435 -12.57 -21.66 6.49
N PRO A 436 -11.42 -21.57 5.81
CA PRO A 436 -11.37 -21.75 4.36
C PRO A 436 -11.87 -23.14 3.92
N PRO A 437 -12.69 -23.24 2.86
CA PRO A 437 -13.20 -24.53 2.37
C PRO A 437 -12.11 -25.54 2.04
N GLU A 438 -10.96 -25.06 1.51
CA GLU A 438 -9.82 -25.89 1.13
C GLU A 438 -9.18 -26.56 2.36
N VAL A 439 -9.12 -25.83 3.49
CA VAL A 439 -8.62 -26.35 4.77
C VAL A 439 -9.61 -27.33 5.39
N MET A 440 -10.91 -27.13 5.14
CA MET A 440 -11.99 -27.99 5.61
C MET A 440 -12.20 -29.27 4.77
N GLY A 441 -11.27 -29.59 3.86
CA GLY A 441 -11.32 -30.81 3.06
C GLY A 441 -12.44 -30.85 2.02
N ARG A 442 -12.96 -29.68 1.61
CA ARG A 442 -13.95 -29.54 0.54
C ARG A 442 -13.21 -29.32 -0.79
N SER A 443 -13.23 -30.32 -1.66
CA SER A 443 -12.68 -30.22 -3.01
C SER A 443 -13.67 -29.53 -3.97
N THR A 444 -13.13 -28.88 -5.01
CA THR A 444 -13.76 -28.02 -6.03
C THR A 444 -14.80 -28.69 -6.92
N GLN A 445 -15.14 -29.97 -6.74
CA GLN A 445 -16.25 -30.59 -7.46
C GLN A 445 -17.54 -30.49 -6.66
N ILE A 446 -18.49 -29.73 -7.20
CA ILE A 446 -19.87 -29.62 -6.74
C ILE A 446 -20.54 -30.97 -7.02
N GLY A 447 -20.44 -31.87 -6.04
CA GLY A 447 -21.09 -33.18 -6.04
C GLY A 447 -21.05 -33.74 -4.62
N GLU A 448 -22.13 -34.41 -4.20
CA GLU A 448 -22.31 -34.97 -2.84
C GLU A 448 -21.22 -35.96 -2.38
N GLY A 449 -20.30 -36.37 -3.28
CA GLY A 449 -19.15 -37.23 -2.99
C GLY A 449 -17.81 -36.52 -2.71
N SER A 450 -17.73 -35.18 -2.71
CA SER A 450 -16.47 -34.41 -2.61
C SER A 450 -15.93 -34.21 -1.18
N ARG A 451 -15.94 -35.26 -0.35
CA ARG A 451 -15.28 -35.24 0.97
C ARG A 451 -14.02 -36.08 0.89
N VAL A 452 -12.90 -35.59 1.42
CA VAL A 452 -11.68 -36.40 1.55
C VAL A 452 -11.98 -37.57 2.49
N THR A 453 -12.25 -38.73 1.91
CA THR A 453 -12.47 -39.98 2.63
C THR A 453 -11.12 -40.59 2.98
N CYS A 454 -10.99 -41.12 4.19
CA CYS A 454 -9.85 -41.94 4.58
C CYS A 454 -10.38 -43.06 5.48
N THR A 455 -9.93 -44.28 5.21
CA THR A 455 -10.23 -45.43 6.04
C THR A 455 -9.29 -45.42 7.25
N TYR A 456 -9.80 -44.94 8.39
CA TYR A 456 -9.03 -44.89 9.63
C TYR A 456 -8.89 -46.28 10.27
N PRO A 457 -7.72 -46.60 10.85
CA PRO A 457 -7.51 -47.79 11.67
C PRO A 457 -8.56 -47.96 12.78
N PRO A 458 -8.85 -49.20 13.22
CA PRO A 458 -9.88 -49.49 14.22
C PRO A 458 -9.72 -48.69 15.52
N ASP A 459 -8.48 -48.53 15.99
CA ASP A 459 -8.17 -47.76 17.21
C ASP A 459 -8.60 -46.30 17.12
N LEU A 460 -8.33 -45.66 15.98
CA LEU A 460 -8.71 -44.28 15.74
C LEU A 460 -10.22 -44.13 15.54
N ARG A 461 -10.89 -45.11 14.92
CA ARG A 461 -12.36 -45.09 14.81
C ARG A 461 -13.04 -45.17 16.17
N ARG A 462 -12.52 -45.98 17.09
CA ARG A 462 -13.02 -46.04 18.49
C ARG A 462 -12.84 -44.69 19.18
N LEU A 463 -11.68 -44.08 19.01
CA LEU A 463 -11.37 -42.77 19.58
C LEU A 463 -12.28 -41.66 19.00
N GLN A 464 -12.49 -41.65 17.69
CA GLN A 464 -13.41 -40.73 17.01
C GLN A 464 -14.85 -40.88 17.53
N ALA A 465 -15.35 -42.11 17.67
CA ALA A 465 -16.69 -42.40 18.18
C ALA A 465 -16.86 -41.98 19.66
N SER A 466 -15.85 -42.24 20.50
CA SER A 466 -15.84 -41.83 21.90
C SER A 466 -15.94 -40.30 22.04
N PHE A 467 -15.14 -39.56 21.26
CA PHE A 467 -15.22 -38.10 21.28
C PHE A 467 -16.55 -37.59 20.72
N GLU A 468 -17.08 -38.17 19.65
CA GLU A 468 -18.36 -37.75 19.06
C GLU A 468 -19.50 -37.91 20.06
N GLN A 469 -19.54 -39.01 20.82
CA GLN A 469 -20.50 -39.22 21.89
C GLN A 469 -20.37 -38.16 23.00
N TYR A 470 -19.15 -37.87 23.46
CA TYR A 470 -18.89 -36.82 24.45
C TYR A 470 -19.34 -35.43 23.95
N TYR A 471 -19.01 -35.10 22.71
CA TYR A 471 -19.34 -33.80 22.12
C TYR A 471 -20.86 -33.61 21.95
N LEU A 472 -21.56 -34.64 21.48
CA LEU A 472 -23.02 -34.59 21.29
C LEU A 472 -23.77 -34.48 22.62
N THR A 473 -23.26 -35.07 23.71
CA THR A 473 -23.85 -34.95 25.05
C THR A 473 -24.00 -33.50 25.48
N ASN A 474 -22.99 -32.66 25.20
CA ASN A 474 -23.00 -31.25 25.57
C ASN A 474 -23.56 -30.33 24.48
N ARG A 475 -23.61 -30.78 23.22
CA ARG A 475 -23.98 -29.97 22.05
C ARG A 475 -24.88 -30.72 21.08
N ASN A 476 -26.14 -30.85 21.46
CA ASN A 476 -27.20 -31.47 20.65
C ASN A 476 -27.42 -30.74 19.30
N GLY A 477 -27.74 -31.51 18.25
CA GLY A 477 -28.10 -30.99 16.94
C GLY A 477 -26.94 -30.59 16.02
N ARG A 478 -25.69 -30.86 16.42
CA ARG A 478 -24.49 -30.63 15.58
C ARG A 478 -24.03 -31.93 14.93
N LYS A 479 -23.42 -31.83 13.75
CA LYS A 479 -22.76 -32.95 13.06
C LYS A 479 -21.27 -32.67 12.93
N LEU A 480 -20.43 -33.58 13.42
CA LEU A 480 -18.98 -33.49 13.26
C LEU A 480 -18.54 -34.09 11.92
N THR A 481 -17.43 -33.59 11.39
CA THR A 481 -16.79 -34.15 10.20
C THR A 481 -15.29 -34.10 10.41
N TRP A 482 -14.65 -35.27 10.40
CA TRP A 482 -13.21 -35.40 10.64
C TRP A 482 -12.41 -35.04 9.39
N ILE A 483 -11.40 -34.19 9.56
CA ILE A 483 -10.54 -33.72 8.47
C ILE A 483 -9.13 -34.27 8.71
N GLY A 484 -8.69 -35.22 7.89
CA GLY A 484 -7.38 -35.87 8.03
C GLY A 484 -6.22 -35.11 7.36
N THR A 485 -6.50 -34.11 6.53
CA THR A 485 -5.49 -33.37 5.75
C THR A 485 -4.68 -32.38 6.59
N THR A 486 -5.24 -31.88 7.67
CA THR A 486 -4.66 -30.82 8.53
C THR A 486 -4.15 -31.34 9.86
N GLY A 487 -4.39 -32.63 10.17
CA GLY A 487 -3.97 -33.25 11.41
C GLY A 487 -2.51 -33.71 11.40
N SER A 488 -1.98 -33.92 12.60
CA SER A 488 -0.67 -34.53 12.83
C SER A 488 -0.75 -35.51 14.01
N SER A 489 0.20 -36.43 14.06
CA SER A 489 0.26 -37.49 15.07
C SER A 489 1.70 -37.83 15.38
N ASP A 490 1.99 -38.10 16.66
CA ASP A 490 3.28 -38.60 17.10
C ASP A 490 3.28 -40.13 17.10
N VAL A 491 4.10 -40.74 16.25
CA VAL A 491 4.20 -42.18 16.10
C VAL A 491 5.53 -42.65 16.69
N LYS A 492 5.46 -43.65 17.57
CA LYS A 492 6.65 -44.35 18.08
C LYS A 492 7.01 -45.48 17.11
N CYS A 493 8.14 -45.33 16.43
CA CYS A 493 8.64 -46.31 15.48
C CYS A 493 9.80 -47.10 16.10
N THR A 494 9.68 -48.42 16.09
CA THR A 494 10.71 -49.34 16.56
C THR A 494 11.38 -50.01 15.35
N PHE A 495 12.70 -49.92 15.27
CA PHE A 495 13.49 -50.51 14.19
C PHE A 495 14.38 -51.65 14.74
N PRO A 496 14.43 -52.81 14.05
CA PRO A 496 15.15 -53.98 14.52
C PRO A 496 16.67 -53.80 14.47
N ALA A 497 17.41 -54.53 15.31
CA ALA A 497 18.87 -54.56 15.25
C ALA A 497 19.33 -55.13 13.90
N ILE A 498 20.41 -54.58 13.31
CA ILE A 498 20.96 -55.07 12.05
C ILE A 498 22.08 -56.08 12.36
N PRO A 499 21.96 -57.35 11.95
CA PRO A 499 23.00 -58.36 12.17
C PRO A 499 24.33 -57.95 11.52
N GLY A 500 25.45 -58.06 12.24
CA GLY A 500 26.80 -57.84 11.70
C GLY A 500 27.30 -56.40 11.64
N LYS A 501 26.58 -55.41 12.18
CA LYS A 501 27.02 -54.00 12.26
C LYS A 501 27.37 -53.61 13.70
N SER A 502 28.49 -52.92 13.93
CA SER A 502 28.90 -52.39 15.24
C SER A 502 28.24 -51.03 15.54
N GLY A 503 28.00 -50.72 16.83
CA GLY A 503 27.48 -49.42 17.28
C GLY A 503 25.95 -49.35 17.42
N PRO A 504 25.30 -48.18 17.26
CA PRO A 504 23.84 -48.00 17.43
C PRO A 504 22.96 -48.88 16.53
N LEU A 505 23.55 -49.42 15.46
CA LEU A 505 22.89 -50.31 14.51
C LEU A 505 22.80 -51.77 15.01
N SER A 506 23.59 -52.14 16.03
CA SER A 506 23.56 -53.46 16.69
C SER A 506 22.43 -53.63 17.72
N ARG A 507 21.72 -52.53 18.04
CA ARG A 507 20.64 -52.50 19.04
C ARG A 507 19.32 -52.11 18.40
N GLU A 508 18.23 -52.43 19.10
CA GLU A 508 16.89 -51.93 18.81
C GLU A 508 16.88 -50.40 18.88
N ARG A 509 16.34 -49.74 17.84
CA ARG A 509 16.32 -48.27 17.75
C ARG A 509 14.88 -47.79 17.85
N LYS A 510 14.62 -46.84 18.74
CA LYS A 510 13.29 -46.27 18.98
C LYS A 510 13.32 -44.78 18.63
N TYR A 511 12.46 -44.38 17.71
CA TYR A 511 12.32 -42.98 17.30
C TYR A 511 10.87 -42.52 17.49
N GLU A 512 10.71 -41.26 17.88
CA GLU A 512 9.41 -40.58 17.95
C GLU A 512 9.30 -39.68 16.72
N ILE A 513 8.34 -39.97 15.84
CA ILE A 513 8.19 -39.27 14.56
C ILE A 513 6.83 -38.55 14.55
N ASN A 514 6.87 -37.22 14.52
CA ASN A 514 5.70 -36.40 14.25
C ASN A 514 5.41 -36.46 12.74
N VAL A 515 4.28 -37.05 12.37
CA VAL A 515 3.86 -37.25 10.96
C VAL A 515 2.46 -36.68 10.72
N PRO A 516 2.12 -36.27 9.49
CA PRO A 516 0.74 -35.97 9.11
C PRO A 516 -0.19 -37.15 9.38
N THR A 517 -1.48 -36.91 9.65
CA THR A 517 -2.44 -37.99 9.97
C THR A 517 -2.50 -39.06 8.88
N PHE A 518 -2.50 -38.67 7.60
CA PHE A 518 -2.45 -39.64 6.49
C PHE A 518 -1.16 -40.46 6.46
N ALA A 519 -0.03 -39.89 6.87
CA ALA A 519 1.22 -40.62 6.97
C ALA A 519 1.17 -41.66 8.09
N MET A 520 0.55 -41.35 9.23
CA MET A 520 0.31 -42.34 10.28
C MET A 520 -0.59 -43.48 9.77
N VAL A 521 -1.69 -43.18 9.07
CA VAL A 521 -2.58 -44.20 8.52
C VAL A 521 -1.81 -45.14 7.57
N VAL A 522 -0.95 -44.58 6.71
CA VAL A 522 -0.10 -45.39 5.81
C VAL A 522 0.92 -46.22 6.61
N LEU A 523 1.61 -45.64 7.59
CA LEU A 523 2.61 -46.36 8.39
C LEU A 523 2.02 -47.54 9.17
N LEU A 524 0.79 -47.40 9.70
CA LEU A 524 0.12 -48.46 10.45
C LEU A 524 -0.21 -49.68 9.59
N LEU A 525 -0.37 -49.53 8.26
CA LEU A 525 -0.59 -50.67 7.35
C LEU A 525 0.62 -51.61 7.27
N PHE A 526 1.82 -51.10 7.53
CA PHE A 526 3.04 -51.90 7.48
C PHE A 526 3.28 -52.74 8.74
N ASN A 527 2.48 -52.55 9.80
CA ASN A 527 2.55 -53.40 11.00
C ASN A 527 1.93 -54.80 10.77
N ASP A 528 1.03 -54.93 9.79
CA ASP A 528 0.36 -56.19 9.45
C ASP A 528 1.13 -57.00 8.38
N LEU A 529 2.28 -56.51 7.93
CA LEU A 529 3.10 -57.15 6.89
C LEU A 529 4.32 -57.84 7.51
N ASP A 530 4.70 -58.98 6.93
CA ASP A 530 5.96 -59.65 7.30
C ASP A 530 7.18 -58.85 6.82
N ASP A 531 8.31 -59.06 7.50
CA ASP A 531 9.59 -58.41 7.20
C ASP A 531 9.98 -58.58 5.71
N GLY A 532 10.19 -57.46 5.03
CA GLY A 532 10.64 -57.43 3.63
C GLY A 532 9.52 -57.43 2.59
N GLN A 533 8.25 -57.56 2.98
CA GLN A 533 7.14 -57.39 2.05
C GLN A 533 7.00 -55.92 1.63
N SER A 534 6.60 -55.72 0.38
CA SER A 534 6.37 -54.40 -0.22
C SER A 534 4.92 -54.26 -0.64
N MET A 535 4.35 -53.07 -0.46
CA MET A 535 3.05 -52.70 -0.99
C MET A 535 3.18 -51.80 -2.20
N THR A 536 2.30 -51.95 -3.18
CA THR A 536 2.21 -51.03 -4.32
C THR A 536 1.46 -49.74 -3.95
N PHE A 537 1.68 -48.67 -4.72
CA PHE A 537 0.93 -47.42 -4.57
C PHE A 537 -0.59 -47.65 -4.59
N GLU A 538 -1.06 -48.51 -5.51
CA GLU A 538 -2.46 -48.83 -5.72
C GLU A 538 -3.06 -49.62 -4.56
N GLU A 539 -2.31 -50.55 -3.96
CA GLU A 539 -2.74 -51.28 -2.76
C GLU A 539 -2.88 -50.37 -1.55
N ILE A 540 -1.92 -49.46 -1.34
CA ILE A 540 -1.99 -48.46 -0.27
C ILE A 540 -3.21 -47.57 -0.49
N GLN A 541 -3.44 -47.14 -1.74
CA GLN A 541 -4.61 -46.34 -2.09
C GLN A 541 -5.92 -47.09 -1.82
N ALA A 542 -6.02 -48.36 -2.21
CA ALA A 542 -7.21 -49.17 -1.99
C ALA A 542 -7.53 -49.39 -0.50
N LYS A 543 -6.49 -49.65 0.33
CA LYS A 543 -6.68 -49.84 1.77
C LYS A 543 -7.00 -48.55 2.52
N THR A 544 -6.37 -47.43 2.16
CA THR A 544 -6.52 -46.15 2.86
C THR A 544 -7.63 -45.26 2.30
N ASN A 545 -8.05 -45.48 1.06
CA ASN A 545 -8.99 -44.66 0.30
C ASN A 545 -8.59 -43.16 0.20
N ILE A 546 -7.29 -42.86 0.30
CA ILE A 546 -6.74 -41.49 0.18
C ILE A 546 -6.68 -41.08 -1.29
N SER A 547 -6.95 -39.81 -1.57
CA SER A 547 -6.84 -39.24 -2.92
C SER A 547 -5.42 -39.39 -3.48
N THR A 548 -5.28 -39.64 -4.78
CA THR A 548 -3.99 -39.75 -5.46
C THR A 548 -3.02 -38.58 -5.15
N PRO A 549 -3.43 -37.29 -5.23
CA PRO A 549 -2.51 -36.19 -4.94
C PRO A 549 -2.06 -36.15 -3.48
N ASP A 550 -2.96 -36.45 -2.53
CA ASP A 550 -2.60 -36.44 -1.10
C ASP A 550 -1.76 -37.65 -0.72
N LEU A 551 -2.00 -38.81 -1.34
CA LEU A 551 -1.19 -40.00 -1.13
C LEU A 551 0.24 -39.82 -1.65
N MET A 552 0.41 -39.25 -2.86
CA MET A 552 1.74 -38.92 -3.40
C MET A 552 2.53 -37.99 -2.46
N ARG A 553 1.87 -36.96 -1.91
CA ARG A 553 2.49 -36.04 -0.93
C ARG A 553 2.84 -36.76 0.38
N THR A 554 1.92 -37.57 0.88
CA THR A 554 2.10 -38.35 2.11
C THR A 554 3.31 -39.28 1.99
N LEU A 555 3.38 -40.07 0.91
CA LEU A 555 4.49 -40.99 0.63
C LEU A 555 5.80 -40.26 0.40
N THR A 556 5.79 -39.08 -0.23
CA THR A 556 7.00 -38.26 -0.39
C THR A 556 7.58 -37.86 0.98
N ALA A 557 6.72 -37.53 1.96
CA ALA A 557 7.14 -37.13 3.30
C ALA A 557 7.78 -38.28 4.11
N ILE A 558 7.37 -39.53 3.89
CA ILE A 558 7.83 -40.70 4.69
C ILE A 558 8.77 -41.67 3.94
N ALA A 559 8.87 -41.59 2.61
CA ALA A 559 9.71 -42.47 1.79
C ALA A 559 10.86 -41.75 1.08
N VAL A 560 10.70 -40.48 0.72
CA VAL A 560 11.73 -39.73 -0.03
C VAL A 560 12.58 -38.86 0.91
N ALA A 561 11.92 -38.14 1.83
CA ALA A 561 12.56 -37.17 2.73
C ALA A 561 13.63 -37.85 3.61
N PRO A 562 14.91 -37.43 3.55
CA PRO A 562 16.00 -38.11 4.27
C PRO A 562 15.82 -38.15 5.78
N LYS A 563 15.21 -37.09 6.35
CA LYS A 563 14.99 -36.97 7.81
C LYS A 563 13.93 -37.93 8.35
N SER A 564 13.00 -38.38 7.51
CA SER A 564 11.82 -39.17 7.90
C SER A 564 11.61 -40.36 6.98
N ARG A 565 12.69 -40.93 6.43
CA ARG A 565 12.68 -42.07 5.49
C ARG A 565 12.41 -43.39 6.22
N VAL A 566 11.18 -43.53 6.72
CA VAL A 566 10.69 -44.76 7.36
C VAL A 566 10.40 -45.84 6.33
N LEU A 567 10.02 -45.44 5.11
CA LEU A 567 9.77 -46.36 4.00
C LEU A 567 10.89 -46.26 2.95
N ILE A 568 11.18 -47.37 2.28
CA ILE A 568 12.02 -47.45 1.09
C ILE A 568 11.10 -47.49 -0.12
N LYS A 569 11.43 -46.69 -1.14
CA LYS A 569 10.74 -46.68 -2.41
C LYS A 569 11.55 -47.42 -3.48
N ASP A 570 10.89 -48.26 -4.26
CA ASP A 570 11.42 -48.89 -5.47
C ASP A 570 10.56 -48.48 -6.68
N PRO A 571 11.13 -47.80 -7.70
CA PRO A 571 12.53 -47.39 -7.87
C PRO A 571 12.93 -46.17 -7.02
N ALA A 572 14.18 -46.12 -6.55
CA ALA A 572 14.70 -45.07 -5.66
C ALA A 572 14.91 -43.71 -6.37
N ASN A 573 13.82 -43.01 -6.68
CA ASN A 573 13.83 -41.67 -7.27
C ASN A 573 13.13 -40.63 -6.37
N LYS A 574 13.21 -39.34 -6.74
CA LYS A 574 12.66 -38.23 -5.95
C LYS A 574 11.14 -38.03 -6.11
N SER A 575 10.49 -38.68 -7.07
CA SER A 575 9.09 -38.41 -7.42
C SER A 575 8.21 -39.64 -7.23
N VAL A 576 7.15 -39.54 -6.42
CA VAL A 576 6.20 -40.63 -6.23
C VAL A 576 5.20 -40.67 -7.40
N LYS A 577 4.98 -41.86 -7.96
CA LYS A 577 4.13 -42.17 -9.10
C LYS A 577 3.30 -43.43 -8.83
N SER A 578 2.22 -43.59 -9.60
CA SER A 578 1.47 -44.84 -9.68
C SER A 578 2.39 -45.98 -10.15
N GLY A 579 2.27 -47.15 -9.54
CA GLY A 579 3.11 -48.34 -9.76
C GLY A 579 4.38 -48.43 -8.91
N ASP A 580 4.72 -47.41 -8.11
CA ASP A 580 5.85 -47.51 -7.17
C ASP A 580 5.58 -48.54 -6.06
N LYS A 581 6.63 -49.20 -5.60
CA LYS A 581 6.58 -50.12 -4.44
C LYS A 581 7.22 -49.50 -3.21
N PHE A 582 6.62 -49.75 -2.06
CA PHE A 582 7.07 -49.25 -0.76
C PHE A 582 7.28 -50.40 0.22
N SER A 583 8.41 -50.40 0.92
CA SER A 583 8.73 -51.38 1.97
C SER A 583 9.28 -50.70 3.22
N PHE A 584 9.26 -51.39 4.36
CA PHE A 584 9.75 -50.84 5.62
C PHE A 584 11.29 -50.69 5.62
N ASN A 585 11.79 -49.52 6.01
CA ASN A 585 13.23 -49.23 6.08
C ASN A 585 13.84 -49.67 7.42
N ALA A 586 14.15 -50.96 7.56
CA ALA A 586 14.82 -51.48 8.76
C ALA A 586 16.18 -50.80 9.04
N SER A 587 16.85 -50.28 8.01
CA SER A 587 18.17 -49.64 8.11
C SER A 587 18.13 -48.14 8.42
N PHE A 588 16.97 -47.58 8.75
CA PHE A 588 16.83 -46.16 9.03
C PHE A 588 17.66 -45.72 10.26
N LEU A 589 18.39 -44.60 10.10
CA LEU A 589 19.19 -43.98 11.15
C LEU A 589 18.94 -42.46 11.14
N SER A 590 18.63 -41.91 12.31
CA SER A 590 18.51 -40.47 12.52
C SER A 590 19.51 -40.00 13.57
N LYS A 591 19.98 -38.75 13.44
CA LYS A 591 20.81 -38.09 14.46
C LYS A 591 19.99 -37.70 15.69
N THR A 592 18.68 -37.53 15.56
CA THR A 592 17.77 -37.12 16.64
C THR A 592 16.72 -38.19 16.92
N ILE A 593 16.39 -38.38 18.20
CA ILE A 593 15.35 -39.33 18.64
C ILE A 593 13.96 -38.84 18.23
N ARG A 594 13.72 -37.53 18.37
CA ARG A 594 12.50 -36.87 17.89
C ARG A 594 12.72 -36.33 16.48
N ILE A 595 11.81 -36.70 15.59
CA ILE A 595 11.88 -36.39 14.16
C ILE A 595 10.55 -35.73 13.79
N LYS A 596 10.61 -34.63 13.04
CA LYS A 596 9.41 -34.03 12.44
C LYS A 596 9.43 -34.27 10.94
N ALA A 597 8.47 -35.05 10.45
CA ALA A 597 8.29 -35.24 9.03
C ALA A 597 7.80 -33.92 8.39
N PRO A 598 8.30 -33.55 7.20
CA PRO A 598 7.88 -32.33 6.55
C PRO A 598 6.42 -32.41 6.11
N ILE A 599 5.63 -31.39 6.47
CA ILE A 599 4.26 -31.24 5.96
C ILE A 599 4.33 -30.53 4.61
N ILE A 600 4.17 -31.28 3.53
CA ILE A 600 4.35 -30.78 2.15
C ILE A 600 3.34 -29.67 1.80
N ASN A 601 2.14 -29.67 2.41
CA ASN A 601 1.08 -28.69 2.16
C ASN A 601 1.09 -27.48 3.11
N ALA A 602 2.02 -27.41 4.07
CA ALA A 602 2.02 -26.38 5.11
C ALA A 602 2.72 -25.08 4.72
N VAL A 603 3.23 -24.95 3.49
CA VAL A 603 3.90 -23.74 3.01
C VAL A 603 2.89 -22.93 2.19
N SER A 604 2.71 -21.67 2.59
CA SER A 604 2.01 -20.69 1.76
C SER A 604 2.91 -20.40 0.56
N LYS A 605 2.49 -20.86 -0.62
CA LYS A 605 3.13 -20.53 -1.89
C LYS A 605 2.26 -19.54 -2.65
N VAL A 606 2.89 -18.82 -3.57
CA VAL A 606 2.17 -18.12 -4.64
C VAL A 606 1.34 -19.16 -5.40
N GLU A 607 0.08 -18.84 -5.67
CA GLU A 607 -0.83 -19.69 -6.43
C GLU A 607 -0.38 -19.81 -7.87
N ASP A 608 -0.51 -21.03 -8.40
CA ASP A 608 -0.33 -21.24 -9.83
C ASP A 608 -1.45 -20.53 -10.61
N THR A 609 -1.22 -20.20 -11.89
CA THR A 609 -2.19 -19.43 -12.70
C THR A 609 -3.61 -20.05 -12.70
N SER A 610 -3.71 -21.38 -12.66
CA SER A 610 -4.99 -22.09 -12.57
C SER A 610 -5.63 -22.04 -11.17
N GLU A 611 -4.82 -22.11 -10.10
CA GLU A 611 -5.29 -21.99 -8.72
C GLU A 611 -5.86 -20.57 -8.53
N ARG A 612 -5.12 -19.56 -9.00
CA ARG A 612 -5.51 -18.15 -8.93
C ARG A 612 -6.81 -17.88 -9.64
N LYS A 613 -6.97 -18.37 -10.87
CA LYS A 613 -8.21 -18.20 -11.62
C LYS A 613 -9.40 -18.82 -10.87
N SER A 614 -9.22 -19.99 -10.26
CA SER A 614 -10.26 -20.60 -9.43
C SER A 614 -10.59 -19.77 -8.19
N THR A 615 -9.59 -19.21 -7.53
CA THR A 615 -9.77 -18.31 -6.38
C THR A 615 -10.52 -17.04 -6.78
N GLU A 616 -10.15 -16.41 -7.91
CA GLU A 616 -10.83 -15.25 -8.50
C GLU A 616 -12.28 -15.58 -8.87
N ASP A 617 -12.55 -16.71 -9.53
CA ASP A 617 -13.89 -17.13 -9.93
C ASP A 617 -14.81 -17.35 -8.71
N LYS A 618 -14.32 -18.02 -7.65
CA LYS A 618 -15.06 -18.19 -6.38
C LYS A 618 -15.33 -16.85 -5.71
N ASN A 619 -14.36 -15.94 -5.74
CA ASN A 619 -14.52 -14.61 -5.18
C ASN A 619 -15.56 -13.81 -5.96
N ASN A 620 -15.54 -13.87 -7.30
CA ASN A 620 -16.52 -13.24 -8.18
C ASN A 620 -17.94 -13.78 -7.96
N GLN A 621 -18.09 -15.09 -7.72
CA GLN A 621 -19.39 -15.66 -7.37
C GLN A 621 -19.87 -15.15 -5.99
N THR A 622 -18.98 -15.00 -5.03
CA THR A 622 -19.30 -14.41 -3.72
C THR A 622 -19.68 -12.92 -3.87
N ARG A 623 -18.96 -12.17 -4.71
CA ARG A 623 -19.28 -10.77 -5.05
C ARG A 623 -20.68 -10.67 -5.65
N ALA A 624 -21.07 -11.59 -6.54
CA ALA A 624 -22.41 -11.60 -7.13
C ALA A 624 -23.51 -11.67 -6.05
N HIS A 625 -23.39 -12.57 -5.07
CA HIS A 625 -24.35 -12.67 -3.97
C HIS A 625 -24.35 -11.43 -3.06
N ILE A 626 -23.19 -10.81 -2.84
CA ILE A 626 -23.09 -9.58 -2.06
C ILE A 626 -23.77 -8.41 -2.79
N VAL A 627 -23.58 -8.32 -4.11
CA VAL A 627 -24.24 -7.32 -4.96
C VAL A 627 -25.76 -7.53 -4.95
N ASP A 628 -26.25 -8.77 -5.10
CA ASP A 628 -27.67 -9.10 -5.01
C ASP A 628 -28.27 -8.62 -3.69
N ALA A 629 -27.61 -8.95 -2.56
CA ALA A 629 -28.06 -8.54 -1.24
C ALA A 629 -28.03 -7.02 -1.01
N ALA A 630 -27.07 -6.31 -1.63
CA ALA A 630 -26.99 -4.85 -1.57
C ALA A 630 -28.13 -4.20 -2.36
N ILE A 631 -28.36 -4.64 -3.61
CA ILE A 631 -29.45 -4.16 -4.46
C ILE A 631 -30.80 -4.36 -3.76
N VAL A 632 -31.08 -5.57 -3.26
CA VAL A 632 -32.35 -5.87 -2.57
C VAL A 632 -32.52 -4.99 -1.33
N ARG A 633 -31.46 -4.75 -0.55
CA ARG A 633 -31.52 -3.90 0.65
C ARG A 633 -31.83 -2.44 0.30
N ILE A 634 -31.17 -1.89 -0.73
CA ILE A 634 -31.40 -0.52 -1.21
C ILE A 634 -32.84 -0.39 -1.73
N MET A 635 -33.24 -1.29 -2.63
CA MET A 635 -34.57 -1.26 -3.26
C MET A 635 -35.70 -1.49 -2.25
N LYS A 636 -35.50 -2.34 -1.25
CA LYS A 636 -36.47 -2.52 -0.15
C LYS A 636 -36.71 -1.24 0.65
N SER A 637 -35.66 -0.42 0.84
CA SER A 637 -35.74 0.84 1.58
C SER A 637 -36.28 1.99 0.74
N ARG A 638 -35.86 2.10 -0.53
CA ARG A 638 -36.21 3.21 -1.42
C ARG A 638 -37.52 3.00 -2.18
N LYS A 639 -37.94 1.74 -2.35
CA LYS A 639 -39.11 1.27 -3.13
C LYS A 639 -39.02 1.52 -4.63
N GLU A 640 -38.64 2.71 -5.05
CA GLU A 640 -38.44 3.09 -6.45
C GLU A 640 -37.10 3.83 -6.60
N LEU A 641 -36.34 3.50 -7.63
CA LEU A 641 -35.06 4.15 -7.90
C LEU A 641 -34.67 4.06 -9.38
N SER A 642 -34.07 5.13 -9.91
CA SER A 642 -33.53 5.11 -11.27
C SER A 642 -32.25 4.26 -11.37
N HIS A 643 -31.94 3.75 -12.56
CA HIS A 643 -30.75 2.94 -12.81
C HIS A 643 -29.45 3.64 -12.41
N SER A 644 -29.33 4.93 -12.72
CA SER A 644 -28.16 5.74 -12.38
C SER A 644 -27.98 5.87 -10.86
N GLN A 645 -29.07 6.18 -10.15
CA GLN A 645 -29.06 6.32 -8.70
C GLN A 645 -28.81 4.97 -8.00
N LEU A 646 -29.44 3.88 -8.47
CA LEU A 646 -29.22 2.54 -7.94
C LEU A 646 -27.77 2.11 -8.10
N THR A 647 -27.20 2.31 -9.28
CA THR A 647 -25.79 1.97 -9.54
C THR A 647 -24.86 2.78 -8.64
N SER A 648 -25.12 4.07 -8.45
CA SER A 648 -24.35 4.96 -7.57
C SER A 648 -24.44 4.55 -6.09
N GLU A 649 -25.64 4.24 -5.58
CA GLU A 649 -25.83 3.79 -4.21
C GLU A 649 -25.16 2.42 -3.96
N VAL A 650 -25.29 1.48 -4.90
CA VAL A 650 -24.61 0.17 -4.83
C VAL A 650 -23.09 0.33 -4.81
N LEU A 651 -22.53 1.17 -5.69
CA LEU A 651 -21.10 1.48 -5.73
C LEU A 651 -20.63 2.07 -4.41
N THR A 652 -21.38 3.03 -3.87
CA THR A 652 -21.05 3.70 -2.61
C THR A 652 -21.06 2.71 -1.44
N GLN A 653 -22.09 1.86 -1.34
CA GLN A 653 -22.21 0.88 -0.27
C GLN A 653 -21.12 -0.20 -0.32
N LEU A 654 -20.73 -0.65 -1.53
CA LEU A 654 -19.76 -1.73 -1.72
C LEU A 654 -18.31 -1.26 -1.76
N SER A 655 -18.05 0.03 -1.99
CA SER A 655 -16.70 0.63 -2.08
C SER A 655 -15.76 0.31 -0.91
N SER A 656 -16.32 0.08 0.27
CA SER A 656 -15.56 -0.30 1.47
C SER A 656 -14.93 -1.71 1.37
N ARG A 657 -15.50 -2.60 0.55
CA ARG A 657 -15.08 -4.00 0.41
C ARG A 657 -14.37 -4.29 -0.92
N PHE A 658 -14.96 -3.86 -2.04
CA PHE A 658 -14.41 -4.02 -3.37
C PHE A 658 -15.07 -3.02 -4.33
N LYS A 659 -14.47 -2.80 -5.50
CA LYS A 659 -15.06 -1.95 -6.54
C LYS A 659 -15.85 -2.81 -7.54
N PRO A 660 -17.19 -2.90 -7.46
CA PRO A 660 -17.97 -3.69 -8.40
C PRO A 660 -17.92 -3.09 -9.81
N GLU A 661 -17.82 -3.93 -10.84
CA GLU A 661 -18.00 -3.49 -12.21
C GLU A 661 -19.47 -3.16 -12.49
N VAL A 662 -19.71 -2.08 -13.25
CA VAL A 662 -21.07 -1.66 -13.65
C VAL A 662 -21.76 -2.75 -14.49
N SER A 663 -20.98 -3.49 -15.30
CA SER A 663 -21.43 -4.67 -16.05
C SER A 663 -22.04 -5.74 -15.15
N LEU A 664 -21.38 -6.03 -14.02
CA LEU A 664 -21.85 -7.00 -13.04
C LEU A 664 -23.14 -6.54 -12.38
N ILE A 665 -23.23 -5.27 -11.97
CA ILE A 665 -24.44 -4.69 -11.35
C ILE A 665 -25.63 -4.83 -12.31
N LYS A 666 -25.47 -4.46 -13.59
CA LYS A 666 -26.49 -4.63 -14.63
C LYS A 666 -26.96 -6.08 -14.73
N LYS A 667 -26.02 -7.02 -14.84
CA LYS A 667 -26.33 -8.45 -14.91
C LYS A 667 -27.04 -8.96 -13.66
N ARG A 668 -26.79 -8.38 -12.48
CA ARG A 668 -27.47 -8.76 -11.24
C ARG A 668 -28.87 -8.18 -11.13
N ILE A 669 -29.09 -6.96 -11.61
CA ILE A 669 -30.43 -6.37 -11.70
C ILE A 669 -31.34 -7.23 -12.59
N GLU A 670 -30.87 -7.64 -13.78
CA GLU A 670 -31.66 -8.51 -14.67
C GLU A 670 -32.00 -9.86 -14.01
N ASP A 671 -31.05 -10.49 -13.32
CA ASP A 671 -31.31 -11.72 -12.57
C ASP A 671 -32.32 -11.51 -11.44
N LEU A 672 -32.32 -10.36 -10.77
CA LEU A 672 -33.27 -10.03 -9.71
C LEU A 672 -34.67 -9.72 -10.25
N ILE A 673 -34.77 -9.15 -11.45
CA ILE A 673 -36.04 -8.98 -12.16
C ILE A 673 -36.60 -10.35 -12.55
N ALA A 674 -35.78 -11.23 -13.13
CA ALA A 674 -36.17 -12.60 -13.48
C ALA A 674 -36.60 -13.44 -12.26
N ARG A 675 -36.14 -13.07 -11.06
CA ARG A 675 -36.52 -13.70 -9.77
C ARG A 675 -37.66 -12.95 -9.05
N GLU A 676 -38.30 -11.99 -9.71
CA GLU A 676 -39.45 -11.23 -9.20
C GLU A 676 -39.16 -10.40 -7.93
N TYR A 677 -37.89 -10.04 -7.67
CA TYR A 677 -37.55 -9.10 -6.59
C TYR A 677 -37.74 -7.64 -7.01
N LEU A 678 -37.61 -7.37 -8.31
CA LEU A 678 -37.68 -6.05 -8.92
C LEU A 678 -38.55 -6.12 -10.18
N GLU A 679 -39.22 -5.03 -10.52
CA GLU A 679 -39.91 -4.86 -11.80
C GLU A 679 -39.50 -3.55 -12.47
N ARG A 680 -39.73 -3.49 -13.79
CA ARG A 680 -39.70 -2.24 -14.54
C ARG A 680 -41.16 -1.82 -14.72
N PRO A 681 -41.58 -0.65 -14.23
CA PRO A 681 -42.94 -0.18 -14.44
C PRO A 681 -43.20 0.03 -15.93
N ASP A 682 -44.37 -0.42 -16.41
CA ASP A 682 -44.83 -0.31 -17.80
C ASP A 682 -45.31 1.13 -18.15
N GLU A 683 -44.53 2.15 -17.79
CA GLU A 683 -44.76 3.52 -18.23
C GLU A 683 -43.80 3.85 -19.38
N ASP A 684 -44.36 4.14 -20.56
CA ASP A 684 -43.62 4.44 -21.81
C ASP A 684 -42.59 5.60 -21.67
N ASP A 685 -42.62 6.36 -20.57
CA ASP A 685 -41.74 7.50 -20.27
C ASP A 685 -40.59 7.19 -19.28
N ALA A 686 -40.47 5.98 -18.72
CA ALA A 686 -39.46 5.69 -17.68
C ALA A 686 -38.73 4.33 -17.77
N PRO A 687 -38.09 3.96 -18.90
CA PRO A 687 -37.36 2.68 -19.06
C PRO A 687 -36.14 2.50 -18.14
N THR A 688 -35.82 3.50 -17.32
CA THR A 688 -34.69 3.50 -16.38
C THR A 688 -35.11 3.39 -14.93
N LEU A 689 -36.41 3.30 -14.63
CA LEU A 689 -36.92 3.18 -13.27
C LEU A 689 -37.06 1.69 -12.86
N TYR A 690 -36.70 1.37 -11.63
CA TYR A 690 -36.95 0.06 -11.02
C TYR A 690 -37.87 0.22 -9.82
N ARG A 691 -38.79 -0.72 -9.64
CA ARG A 691 -39.65 -0.83 -8.46
C ARG A 691 -39.38 -2.15 -7.73
N TYR A 692 -39.44 -2.10 -6.40
CA TYR A 692 -39.28 -3.26 -5.53
C TYR A 692 -40.62 -3.98 -5.31
N VAL A 693 -40.66 -5.30 -5.54
CA VAL A 693 -41.91 -6.08 -5.65
C VAL A 693 -42.13 -7.05 -4.47
N ALA A 694 -41.07 -7.40 -3.73
CA ALA A 694 -41.07 -8.51 -2.76
C ALA A 694 -41.41 -8.17 -1.30
#